data_AF-A0A954XBX2-F1
#
_entry.id   AF-A0A954XBX2-F1
#
_cell.length_a   1.000
_cell.length_b   1.000
_cell.length_c   1.000
_cell.angle_alpha   90.00
_cell.angle_beta   90.00
_cell.angle_gamma   90.00
#
_symmetry.space_group_name_H-M   'P 1'
#
loop_
_entity.id
_entity.type
_entity.pdbx_description
1 polymer ?
#
loop_
_entity_poly.entity_id
_entity_poly.type
_entity_poly.pdbx_seq_one_letter_code
_entity_poly.pdbx_strand_id
1 'polypeptide(L)'
;LKPLKLALDPNHTAAGFRLTETNVTVSEAGDSATFSAVLTSRPTTNVVLDFVSGDTGEAIADRSSLTFTPANWNIAQTITVTGVSDQIVDGTQTTAITVSVNTLQSDNAFHSIPTQSVSVTITDEDVASDKLVRLSLSLTDILGNPLPGDQVTVGQDFRLNLYAEDLRETPQGVLSAYLDIAYDNAAAFSLLDYETQRLTLSRDAVGGSYELMFQGVSTGAIELGPSLSAATDNLRTALENHPNIGSGNVRVLNTPGLELTGPNSRVFEITFVNELAEIDLPTLLVDASMLTTNSGNPQGSVAVIANGGQQDSGWFPHAFDGGPYYRLGSHVGEDGDRDPNTGEILDPNVFSEVGSFSDLISFPPGEEQQPHLVFSVDLRARQAGTINFAGNPADRRSQSAIVLFGQLDVVPTTQVMYGTAAVQIVDDTDSPITLSAGETTVTNEGGTVFVRSGEAVLFQRLRTEVSELRFVGGDGNEILAVGDLGLHNGQAIHITFDGQAGTDTFRLLDSAQTLDLTSLPSDGIVNVEIFDVVGSGQNELILDAATVRLLAPDSKRLLVRVKSGDEVSFGQDWMVDAPAFIGGETVHQQHQGDTILQVVSDRPWQNPFNGLDVNRDGTVSPIDVLIGINVLNEGNAGQLNAPMSAAELPIYYLDVNGDQFISPIDVLIGINFLNTAAGSSEGEAPEPPMSSALSPPSGDLTPLDFSLLAALPASSADENTLLRPTSGCRRTSSRELLTATTALWSAIEAREEAVHHSLASEWRFGDAGRELSEADNLRAEANEFDEALATEDDWLF
;
A
#
# COMPACT_ATOMS: atom_id res chain seq x y z
N LEU A 1 51.59 24.90 -104.98
CA LEU A 1 51.46 24.13 -103.72
C LEU A 1 49.98 24.04 -103.40
N LYS A 2 49.45 22.81 -103.31
CA LYS A 2 48.03 22.50 -103.03
C LYS A 2 47.66 22.88 -101.59
N PRO A 3 46.47 23.44 -101.32
CA PRO A 3 45.83 23.30 -100.02
C PRO A 3 45.25 21.88 -99.89
N LEU A 4 45.41 21.27 -98.71
CA LEU A 4 44.96 19.92 -98.39
C LEU A 4 43.45 19.77 -98.59
N LYS A 5 43.09 18.70 -99.28
CA LYS A 5 41.74 18.12 -99.28
C LYS A 5 41.60 17.35 -97.95
N LEU A 6 40.90 17.93 -96.97
CA LEU A 6 40.43 17.16 -95.83
C LEU A 6 39.34 16.23 -96.36
N ALA A 7 39.68 14.97 -96.57
CA ALA A 7 38.72 13.93 -96.90
C ALA A 7 37.83 13.74 -95.68
N LEU A 8 36.59 14.22 -95.76
CA LEU A 8 35.51 13.70 -94.91
C LEU A 8 35.28 12.25 -95.35
N ASP A 9 35.59 11.32 -94.46
CA ASP A 9 35.24 9.91 -94.61
C ASP A 9 33.70 9.80 -94.68
N PRO A 10 33.13 9.21 -95.74
CA PRO A 10 31.68 9.03 -95.87
C PRO A 10 31.05 8.05 -94.84
N ASN A 11 31.83 7.49 -93.91
CA ASN A 11 31.33 6.67 -92.80
C ASN A 11 31.17 7.40 -91.44
N HIS A 12 31.25 8.73 -91.38
CA HIS A 12 31.14 9.44 -90.10
C HIS A 12 29.67 9.61 -89.65
N THR A 13 29.06 8.53 -89.14
CA THR A 13 27.92 8.65 -88.22
C THR A 13 28.37 9.43 -86.98
N ALA A 14 27.52 10.35 -86.51
CA ALA A 14 27.80 11.12 -85.28
C ALA A 14 28.08 10.15 -84.12
N ALA A 15 29.07 10.49 -83.28
CA ALA A 15 29.36 9.76 -82.05
C ALA A 15 28.11 9.69 -81.17
N GLY A 16 27.93 8.57 -80.48
CA GLY A 16 26.74 8.29 -79.70
C GLY A 16 26.61 6.81 -79.33
N PHE A 17 25.65 6.50 -78.46
CA PHE A 17 25.28 5.13 -78.12
C PHE A 17 23.75 4.99 -78.17
N ARG A 18 23.28 3.75 -78.34
CA ARG A 18 21.85 3.42 -78.36
C ARG A 18 21.59 2.26 -77.41
N LEU A 19 20.48 2.36 -76.67
CA LEU A 19 19.91 1.28 -75.88
C LEU A 19 18.82 0.57 -76.70
N THR A 20 18.76 -0.76 -76.64
CA THR A 20 17.75 -1.54 -77.40
C THR A 20 16.36 -1.43 -76.81
N GLU A 21 16.27 -1.21 -75.50
CA GLU A 21 15.04 -1.06 -74.73
C GLU A 21 15.22 0.08 -73.74
N THR A 22 14.16 0.85 -73.53
CA THR A 22 14.13 1.96 -72.56
C THR A 22 13.15 1.70 -71.42
N ASN A 23 12.45 0.56 -71.45
CA ASN A 23 11.55 0.12 -70.40
C ASN A 23 11.70 -1.40 -70.24
N VAL A 24 11.88 -1.87 -69.01
CA VAL A 24 11.95 -3.30 -68.66
C VAL A 24 11.09 -3.55 -67.43
N THR A 25 10.62 -4.80 -67.26
CA THR A 25 9.82 -5.22 -66.10
C THR A 25 10.51 -6.38 -65.41
N VAL A 26 10.64 -6.30 -64.08
CA VAL A 26 11.19 -7.33 -63.20
C VAL A 26 10.25 -7.53 -62.00
N SER A 27 10.47 -8.55 -61.19
CA SER A 27 9.73 -8.81 -59.94
C SER A 27 10.69 -8.84 -58.75
N GLU A 28 10.16 -8.57 -57.57
CA GLU A 28 10.90 -8.71 -56.30
C GLU A 28 11.22 -10.15 -55.95
N ALA A 29 10.57 -11.13 -56.59
CA ALA A 29 10.93 -12.55 -56.52
C ALA A 29 12.33 -12.87 -57.12
N GLY A 30 13.07 -11.86 -57.57
CA GLY A 30 14.42 -11.99 -58.11
C GLY A 30 14.46 -12.27 -59.61
N ASP A 31 13.39 -11.99 -60.34
CA ASP A 31 13.38 -12.10 -61.80
C ASP A 31 14.29 -11.04 -62.44
N SER A 32 14.71 -11.32 -63.67
CA SER A 32 15.61 -10.45 -64.42
C SER A 32 15.13 -10.15 -65.82
N ALA A 33 15.44 -8.95 -66.30
CA ALA A 33 15.21 -8.48 -67.65
C ALA A 33 16.52 -7.98 -68.27
N THR A 34 16.58 -7.86 -69.60
CA THR A 34 17.83 -7.47 -70.28
C THR A 34 17.62 -6.35 -71.27
N PHE A 35 18.53 -5.38 -71.30
CA PHE A 35 18.65 -4.41 -72.39
C PHE A 35 20.08 -4.43 -72.94
N SER A 36 20.31 -3.94 -74.15
CA SER A 36 21.65 -3.91 -74.74
C SER A 36 22.09 -2.49 -75.10
N ALA A 37 23.39 -2.22 -74.93
CA ALA A 37 24.04 -0.99 -75.36
C ALA A 37 24.90 -1.25 -76.61
N VAL A 38 24.95 -0.28 -77.54
CA VAL A 38 25.83 -0.33 -78.73
C VAL A 38 26.24 1.08 -79.13
N LEU A 39 27.47 1.28 -79.65
CA LEU A 39 27.91 2.58 -80.16
C LEU A 39 27.42 2.81 -81.61
N THR A 40 27.10 4.06 -81.94
CA THR A 40 26.63 4.45 -83.28
C THR A 40 27.75 4.79 -84.26
N SER A 41 28.99 4.91 -83.76
CA SER A 41 30.18 5.24 -84.54
C SER A 41 31.42 4.56 -83.97
N ARG A 42 32.40 4.28 -84.82
CA ARG A 42 33.65 3.62 -84.43
C ARG A 42 34.53 4.60 -83.64
N PRO A 43 34.89 4.34 -82.38
CA PRO A 43 35.77 5.21 -81.63
C PRO A 43 37.25 5.00 -82.03
N THR A 44 38.08 5.98 -81.77
CA THR A 44 39.55 5.95 -81.95
C THR A 44 40.26 5.35 -80.73
N THR A 45 39.74 5.58 -79.53
CA THR A 45 40.15 4.92 -78.27
C THR A 45 38.96 4.20 -77.64
N ASN A 46 39.12 3.60 -76.46
CA ASN A 46 37.98 2.96 -75.79
C ASN A 46 36.91 3.99 -75.39
N VAL A 47 35.67 3.53 -75.25
CA VAL A 47 34.53 4.29 -74.69
C VAL A 47 33.96 3.47 -73.55
N VAL A 48 33.86 4.07 -72.37
CA VAL A 48 33.33 3.44 -71.17
C VAL A 48 31.96 4.05 -70.87
N LEU A 49 30.93 3.21 -70.77
CA LEU A 49 29.61 3.58 -70.29
C LEU A 49 29.47 3.17 -68.83
N ASP A 50 29.03 4.09 -67.97
CA ASP A 50 28.73 3.84 -66.55
C ASP A 50 27.21 3.65 -66.38
N PHE A 51 26.83 2.70 -65.52
CA PHE A 51 25.45 2.35 -65.16
C PHE A 51 25.23 2.64 -63.68
N VAL A 52 24.17 3.39 -63.37
CA VAL A 52 23.80 3.76 -62.00
C VAL A 52 22.32 3.43 -61.80
N SER A 53 22.00 2.61 -60.78
CA SER A 53 20.61 2.41 -60.38
C SER A 53 20.11 3.60 -59.57
N GLY A 54 18.88 4.04 -59.84
CA GLY A 54 18.20 5.08 -59.07
C GLY A 54 17.78 4.62 -57.69
N ASP A 55 17.52 3.32 -57.53
CA ASP A 55 17.26 2.66 -56.25
C ASP A 55 17.82 1.24 -56.27
N THR A 56 18.83 1.00 -55.45
CA THR A 56 19.48 -0.33 -55.34
C THR A 56 18.73 -1.28 -54.41
N GLY A 57 17.78 -0.79 -53.62
CA GLY A 57 16.84 -1.63 -52.86
C GLY A 57 15.80 -2.30 -53.75
N GLU A 58 15.55 -1.72 -54.92
CA GLU A 58 14.48 -2.12 -55.86
C GLU A 58 15.01 -2.91 -57.07
N ALA A 59 16.08 -2.40 -57.71
CA ALA A 59 16.65 -3.02 -58.90
C ALA A 59 18.14 -2.75 -59.05
N ILE A 60 18.88 -3.77 -59.49
CA ILE A 60 20.31 -3.69 -59.74
C ILE A 60 20.67 -4.16 -61.14
N ALA A 61 21.60 -3.43 -61.78
CA ALA A 61 22.25 -3.90 -63.01
C ALA A 61 23.42 -4.83 -62.66
N ASP A 62 23.66 -5.86 -63.48
CA ASP A 62 24.70 -6.86 -63.25
C ASP A 62 26.13 -6.32 -63.36
N ARG A 63 26.30 -5.07 -63.79
CA ARG A 63 27.58 -4.35 -63.85
C ARG A 63 27.39 -2.84 -63.75
N SER A 64 28.39 -2.18 -63.18
CA SER A 64 28.43 -0.72 -63.05
C SER A 64 29.07 0.00 -64.23
N SER A 65 29.79 -0.71 -65.11
CA SER A 65 30.34 -0.12 -66.34
C SER A 65 30.54 -1.13 -67.47
N LEU A 66 30.68 -0.63 -68.70
CA LEU A 66 30.91 -1.41 -69.91
C LEU A 66 31.88 -0.68 -70.84
N THR A 67 32.92 -1.39 -71.30
CA THR A 67 33.93 -0.82 -72.19
C THR A 67 33.75 -1.30 -73.63
N PHE A 68 33.55 -0.36 -74.54
CA PHE A 68 33.67 -0.54 -75.98
C PHE A 68 35.08 -0.17 -76.45
N THR A 69 35.61 -0.96 -77.35
CA THR A 69 36.88 -0.79 -78.05
C THR A 69 36.61 -0.48 -79.53
N PRO A 70 37.61 0.03 -80.28
CA PRO A 70 37.49 0.20 -81.72
C PRO A 70 37.18 -1.09 -82.52
N ALA A 71 37.28 -2.27 -81.89
CA ALA A 71 37.03 -3.58 -82.51
C ALA A 71 35.62 -4.14 -82.24
N ASN A 72 34.97 -3.75 -81.13
CA ASN A 72 33.63 -4.26 -80.74
C ASN A 72 32.57 -3.15 -80.62
N TRP A 73 32.86 -1.91 -81.04
CA TRP A 73 31.94 -0.76 -80.96
C TRP A 73 30.54 -1.01 -81.54
N ASN A 74 30.46 -1.79 -82.63
CA ASN A 74 29.23 -2.12 -83.34
C ASN A 74 28.62 -3.45 -82.90
N ILE A 75 29.16 -4.10 -81.86
CA ILE A 75 28.62 -5.33 -81.28
C ILE A 75 27.81 -4.93 -80.05
N ALA A 76 26.49 -5.14 -80.10
CA ALA A 76 25.62 -4.89 -78.96
C ALA A 76 26.03 -5.76 -77.76
N GLN A 77 26.12 -5.15 -76.59
CA GLN A 77 26.46 -5.80 -75.33
C GLN A 77 25.23 -5.82 -74.45
N THR A 78 24.88 -6.99 -73.91
CA THR A 78 23.65 -7.20 -73.12
C THR A 78 23.91 -6.99 -71.64
N ILE A 79 23.12 -6.13 -71.00
CA ILE A 79 23.08 -5.83 -69.57
C ILE A 79 21.86 -6.53 -68.98
N THR A 80 22.03 -7.13 -67.81
CA THR A 80 20.94 -7.78 -67.07
C THR A 80 20.57 -6.91 -65.88
N VAL A 81 19.27 -6.65 -65.71
CA VAL A 81 18.69 -5.95 -64.55
C VAL A 81 17.91 -6.98 -63.75
N THR A 82 18.12 -7.02 -62.43
CA THR A 82 17.46 -7.96 -61.52
C THR A 82 16.67 -7.16 -60.48
N GLY A 83 15.43 -7.56 -60.21
CA GLY A 83 14.66 -7.04 -59.08
C GLY A 83 15.27 -7.49 -57.75
N VAL A 84 15.19 -6.67 -56.73
CA VAL A 84 15.70 -6.97 -55.39
C VAL A 84 14.50 -7.09 -54.45
N SER A 85 14.37 -8.23 -53.77
CA SER A 85 13.34 -8.43 -52.75
C SER A 85 13.67 -7.57 -51.53
N ASP A 86 12.70 -6.78 -51.09
CA ASP A 86 12.61 -6.41 -49.69
C ASP A 86 11.49 -7.21 -48.99
N GLN A 87 10.98 -6.77 -47.85
CA GLN A 87 9.92 -7.49 -47.10
C GLN A 87 8.77 -6.52 -46.77
N ILE A 88 8.54 -5.55 -47.66
CA ILE A 88 7.65 -4.42 -47.45
C ILE A 88 6.59 -4.46 -48.55
N VAL A 89 5.31 -4.56 -48.15
CA VAL A 89 4.20 -4.41 -49.09
C VAL A 89 4.06 -2.93 -49.46
N ASP A 90 4.60 -2.54 -50.60
CA ASP A 90 4.55 -1.14 -51.07
C ASP A 90 3.99 -0.98 -52.50
N GLY A 91 3.60 -2.09 -53.14
CA GLY A 91 2.98 -2.13 -54.46
C GLY A 91 3.98 -2.00 -55.63
N THR A 92 3.48 -1.98 -56.86
CA THR A 92 4.36 -1.92 -58.05
C THR A 92 5.10 -0.57 -58.16
N GLN A 93 6.43 -0.60 -57.99
CA GLN A 93 7.30 0.57 -58.06
C GLN A 93 7.95 0.78 -59.43
N THR A 94 8.56 1.96 -59.62
CA THR A 94 9.33 2.28 -60.84
C THR A 94 10.61 3.04 -60.49
N THR A 95 11.75 2.50 -60.92
CA THR A 95 13.08 3.13 -60.82
C THR A 95 13.76 3.24 -62.19
N ALA A 96 14.94 3.86 -62.27
CA ALA A 96 15.66 4.04 -63.53
C ALA A 96 17.13 3.59 -63.44
N ILE A 97 17.61 2.87 -64.45
CA ILE A 97 19.05 2.66 -64.68
C ILE A 97 19.56 3.78 -65.58
N THR A 98 20.39 4.66 -65.03
CA THR A 98 21.02 5.77 -65.75
C THR A 98 22.32 5.32 -66.40
N VAL A 99 22.45 5.56 -67.71
CA VAL A 99 23.61 5.23 -68.54
C VAL A 99 24.29 6.51 -69.02
N SER A 100 25.58 6.65 -68.73
CA SER A 100 26.37 7.84 -69.05
C SER A 100 27.75 7.50 -69.61
N VAL A 101 28.35 8.39 -70.40
CA VAL A 101 29.72 8.21 -70.88
C VAL A 101 30.70 8.68 -69.80
N ASN A 102 31.63 7.82 -69.41
CA ASN A 102 32.74 8.21 -68.52
C ASN A 102 33.75 9.06 -69.29
N THR A 103 33.69 10.38 -69.13
CA THR A 103 34.52 11.33 -69.91
C THR A 103 36.01 11.24 -69.59
N LEU A 104 36.39 10.67 -68.44
CA LEU A 104 37.80 10.49 -68.06
C LEU A 104 38.44 9.26 -68.72
N GLN A 105 37.63 8.29 -69.15
CA GLN A 105 38.08 7.01 -69.67
C GLN A 105 37.65 6.73 -71.11
N SER A 106 36.93 7.67 -71.73
CA SER A 106 36.37 7.52 -73.08
C SER A 106 37.02 8.44 -74.10
N ASP A 107 36.93 8.03 -75.38
CA ASP A 107 37.25 8.86 -76.54
C ASP A 107 36.56 10.23 -76.46
N ASN A 108 37.33 11.30 -76.68
CA ASN A 108 36.87 12.69 -76.66
C ASN A 108 35.67 12.94 -77.59
N ALA A 109 35.52 12.19 -78.67
CA ALA A 109 34.38 12.30 -79.57
C ALA A 109 33.04 11.97 -78.88
N PHE A 110 33.06 11.23 -77.76
CA PHE A 110 31.88 10.80 -77.01
C PHE A 110 31.62 11.63 -75.74
N HIS A 111 32.41 12.67 -75.47
CA HIS A 111 32.30 13.46 -74.22
C HIS A 111 31.03 14.31 -74.12
N SER A 112 30.40 14.65 -75.25
CA SER A 112 29.19 15.48 -75.29
C SER A 112 27.91 14.68 -75.56
N ILE A 113 27.92 13.38 -75.28
CA ILE A 113 26.73 12.52 -75.45
C ILE A 113 25.86 12.62 -74.19
N PRO A 114 24.57 13.00 -74.34
CA PRO A 114 23.65 13.03 -73.21
C PRO A 114 23.49 11.66 -72.55
N THR A 115 23.19 11.66 -71.26
CA THR A 115 22.80 10.44 -70.54
C THR A 115 21.50 9.89 -71.09
N GLN A 116 21.34 8.57 -71.02
CA GLN A 116 20.10 7.87 -71.35
C GLN A 116 19.67 7.06 -70.14
N SER A 117 18.39 6.74 -70.04
CA SER A 117 17.86 5.92 -68.95
C SER A 117 17.04 4.75 -69.48
N VAL A 118 17.00 3.68 -68.69
CA VAL A 118 16.05 2.57 -68.83
C VAL A 118 15.13 2.62 -67.62
N SER A 119 13.83 2.79 -67.84
CA SER A 119 12.82 2.67 -66.80
C SER A 119 12.64 1.20 -66.43
N VAL A 120 12.64 0.90 -65.14
CA VAL A 120 12.44 -0.45 -64.60
C VAL A 120 11.15 -0.42 -63.80
N THR A 121 10.16 -1.22 -64.18
CA THR A 121 8.95 -1.46 -63.38
C THR A 121 9.15 -2.74 -62.58
N ILE A 122 8.99 -2.67 -61.26
CA ILE A 122 9.19 -3.79 -60.33
C ILE A 122 7.82 -4.20 -59.80
N THR A 123 7.41 -5.44 -60.04
CA THR A 123 6.16 -5.99 -59.47
C THR A 123 6.41 -6.52 -58.07
N ASP A 124 5.66 -5.99 -57.12
CA ASP A 124 5.56 -6.42 -55.73
C ASP A 124 5.08 -7.87 -55.63
N GLU A 125 5.78 -8.67 -54.82
CA GLU A 125 5.47 -10.07 -54.54
C GLU A 125 5.27 -10.32 -53.04
N ASP A 126 5.35 -9.28 -52.21
CA ASP A 126 5.03 -9.37 -50.80
C ASP A 126 3.52 -9.38 -50.59
N VAL A 127 3.08 -10.17 -49.61
CA VAL A 127 1.68 -10.28 -49.22
C VAL A 127 1.50 -9.65 -47.85
N ALA A 128 0.46 -8.83 -47.70
CA ALA A 128 0.08 -8.30 -46.39
C ALA A 128 -0.09 -9.44 -45.38
N SER A 129 0.42 -9.25 -44.16
CA SER A 129 0.19 -10.17 -43.04
C SER A 129 -1.29 -10.52 -42.97
N ASP A 130 -1.62 -11.82 -42.94
CA ASP A 130 -3.01 -12.30 -42.92
C ASP A 130 -3.72 -12.05 -41.57
N LYS A 131 -3.01 -11.47 -40.60
CA LYS A 131 -3.53 -11.13 -39.28
C LYS A 131 -4.34 -9.84 -39.33
N LEU A 132 -5.60 -9.93 -38.89
CA LEU A 132 -6.54 -8.81 -38.87
C LEU A 132 -6.71 -8.19 -37.48
N VAL A 133 -6.42 -8.96 -36.41
CA VAL A 133 -6.62 -8.53 -35.02
C VAL A 133 -5.45 -8.93 -34.16
N ARG A 134 -5.01 -8.02 -33.28
CA ARG A 134 -4.13 -8.35 -32.15
C ARG A 134 -4.91 -8.23 -30.85
N LEU A 135 -4.85 -9.28 -30.05
CA LEU A 135 -5.28 -9.29 -28.66
C LEU A 135 -4.03 -9.30 -27.79
N SER A 136 -3.88 -8.34 -26.90
CA SER A 136 -2.73 -8.24 -25.99
C SER A 136 -3.17 -8.24 -24.55
N LEU A 137 -2.45 -8.99 -23.72
CA LEU A 137 -2.65 -9.02 -22.28
C LEU A 137 -1.59 -8.13 -21.62
N SER A 138 -1.98 -7.39 -20.59
CA SER A 138 -1.09 -6.54 -19.80
C SER A 138 -1.44 -6.62 -18.33
N LEU A 139 -0.43 -6.53 -17.47
CA LEU A 139 -0.59 -6.55 -16.02
C LEU A 139 -0.17 -5.21 -15.43
N THR A 140 -1.01 -4.67 -14.56
CA THR A 140 -0.78 -3.38 -13.89
C THR A 140 -1.08 -3.51 -12.41
N ASP A 141 -0.71 -2.51 -11.61
CA ASP A 141 -1.37 -2.32 -10.32
C ASP A 141 -2.85 -1.92 -10.52
N ILE A 142 -3.61 -1.85 -9.43
CA ILE A 142 -5.04 -1.45 -9.46
C ILE A 142 -5.26 0.01 -9.92
N LEU A 143 -4.22 0.85 -9.91
CA LEU A 143 -4.25 2.24 -10.36
C LEU A 143 -3.89 2.38 -11.86
N GLY A 144 -3.53 1.28 -12.53
CA GLY A 144 -3.16 1.24 -13.94
C GLY A 144 -1.67 1.50 -14.23
N ASN A 145 -0.80 1.52 -13.22
CA ASN A 145 0.65 1.67 -13.41
C ASN A 145 1.31 0.30 -13.72
N PRO A 146 2.42 0.28 -14.48
CA PRO A 146 3.18 -0.96 -14.72
C PRO A 146 3.68 -1.60 -13.43
N LEU A 147 3.66 -2.94 -13.36
CA LEU A 147 4.21 -3.69 -12.23
C LEU A 147 5.76 -3.61 -12.22
N PRO A 148 6.40 -3.24 -11.09
CA PRO A 148 7.86 -3.23 -10.99
C PRO A 148 8.46 -4.61 -11.25
N GLY A 149 9.20 -4.75 -12.35
CA GLY A 149 9.88 -6.01 -12.69
C GLY A 149 8.95 -7.20 -12.97
N ASP A 150 7.69 -6.94 -13.33
CA ASP A 150 6.63 -7.95 -13.50
C ASP A 150 6.40 -8.81 -12.24
N GLN A 151 6.59 -8.20 -11.05
CA GLN A 151 6.41 -8.86 -9.75
C GLN A 151 5.30 -8.23 -8.92
N VAL A 152 4.67 -9.06 -8.10
CA VAL A 152 3.77 -8.66 -7.01
C VAL A 152 4.08 -9.47 -5.77
N THR A 153 3.79 -8.92 -4.60
CA THR A 153 3.99 -9.62 -3.33
C THR A 153 2.72 -10.38 -2.94
N VAL A 154 2.83 -11.51 -2.22
CA VAL A 154 1.64 -12.18 -1.65
C VAL A 154 0.83 -11.19 -0.80
N GLY A 155 -0.48 -11.11 -1.06
CA GLY A 155 -1.42 -10.15 -0.46
C GLY A 155 -1.64 -8.88 -1.30
N GLN A 156 -0.78 -8.60 -2.29
CA GLN A 156 -0.93 -7.45 -3.17
C GLN A 156 -2.03 -7.66 -4.21
N ASP A 157 -2.81 -6.60 -4.46
CA ASP A 157 -3.81 -6.54 -5.51
C ASP A 157 -3.18 -6.04 -6.83
N PHE A 158 -3.56 -6.65 -7.95
CA PHE A 158 -3.08 -6.31 -9.29
C PHE A 158 -4.18 -6.54 -10.34
N ARG A 159 -4.02 -5.98 -11.53
CA ARG A 159 -5.03 -5.99 -12.59
C ARG A 159 -4.51 -6.64 -13.86
N LEU A 160 -5.27 -7.58 -14.41
CA LEU A 160 -5.08 -8.13 -15.75
C LEU A 160 -5.97 -7.36 -16.73
N ASN A 161 -5.37 -6.84 -17.79
CA ASN A 161 -6.02 -6.07 -18.83
C ASN A 161 -5.92 -6.80 -20.18
N LEU A 162 -7.00 -6.82 -20.95
CA LEU A 162 -7.05 -7.28 -22.33
C LEU A 162 -7.28 -6.10 -23.25
N TYR A 163 -6.43 -5.93 -24.26
CA TYR A 163 -6.57 -4.93 -25.31
C TYR A 163 -6.77 -5.56 -26.67
N ALA A 164 -7.56 -4.93 -27.53
CA ALA A 164 -7.72 -5.31 -28.93
C ALA A 164 -7.26 -4.18 -29.87
N GLU A 165 -6.60 -4.56 -30.95
CA GLU A 165 -6.08 -3.67 -31.99
C GLU A 165 -6.50 -4.22 -33.37
N ASP A 166 -7.00 -3.33 -34.23
CA ASP A 166 -7.34 -3.63 -35.62
C ASP A 166 -6.11 -3.41 -36.50
N LEU A 167 -5.62 -4.48 -37.13
CA LEU A 167 -4.35 -4.47 -37.87
C LEU A 167 -4.53 -4.17 -39.37
N ARG A 168 -5.75 -3.89 -39.81
CA ARG A 168 -6.02 -3.54 -41.20
C ARG A 168 -5.40 -2.18 -41.54
N GLU A 169 -4.88 -2.06 -42.77
CA GLU A 169 -4.36 -0.78 -43.29
C GLU A 169 -5.39 0.35 -43.23
N THR A 170 -6.66 0.00 -43.45
CA THR A 170 -7.83 0.84 -43.16
C THR A 170 -8.62 0.20 -42.04
N PRO A 171 -8.35 0.57 -40.78
CA PRO A 171 -9.09 0.01 -39.66
C PRO A 171 -10.57 0.32 -39.81
N GLN A 172 -11.39 -0.64 -39.41
CA GLN A 172 -12.83 -0.46 -39.32
C GLN A 172 -13.29 -0.52 -37.86
N GLY A 173 -12.47 -1.05 -36.94
CA GLY A 173 -12.77 -1.25 -35.53
C GLY A 173 -13.05 -2.71 -35.17
N VAL A 174 -13.05 -3.03 -33.87
CA VAL A 174 -13.29 -4.37 -33.27
C VAL A 174 -14.59 -4.32 -32.46
N LEU A 175 -15.51 -5.26 -32.71
CA LEU A 175 -16.91 -5.16 -32.25
C LEU A 175 -17.30 -6.21 -31.21
N SER A 176 -16.65 -7.38 -31.19
CA SER A 176 -16.80 -8.44 -30.18
C SER A 176 -15.64 -9.42 -30.22
N ALA A 177 -15.07 -9.75 -29.07
CA ALA A 177 -14.15 -10.87 -28.93
C ALA A 177 -14.74 -11.80 -27.86
N TYR A 178 -15.15 -13.01 -28.26
CA TYR A 178 -15.33 -14.10 -27.31
C TYR A 178 -13.98 -14.81 -27.23
N LEU A 179 -13.29 -14.65 -26.10
CA LEU A 179 -11.96 -15.20 -25.88
C LEU A 179 -11.94 -16.06 -24.61
N ASP A 180 -11.15 -17.11 -24.63
CA ASP A 180 -10.76 -17.83 -23.43
C ASP A 180 -9.36 -17.35 -23.00
N ILE A 181 -9.19 -17.01 -21.72
CA ILE A 181 -7.87 -16.72 -21.14
C ILE A 181 -7.50 -17.89 -20.22
N ALA A 182 -6.56 -18.72 -20.68
CA ALA A 182 -6.04 -19.82 -19.88
C ALA A 182 -4.99 -19.33 -18.88
N TYR A 183 -4.96 -19.96 -17.72
CA TYR A 183 -3.93 -19.77 -16.70
C TYR A 183 -3.44 -21.11 -16.12
N ASP A 184 -2.27 -21.13 -15.49
CA ASP A 184 -1.69 -22.35 -14.92
C ASP A 184 -1.90 -22.48 -13.41
N ASN A 185 -1.51 -21.46 -12.65
CA ASN A 185 -1.36 -21.52 -11.20
C ASN A 185 -2.54 -20.88 -10.45
N ALA A 186 -3.69 -21.56 -10.49
CA ALA A 186 -4.93 -21.07 -9.87
C ALA A 186 -4.83 -20.79 -8.37
N ALA A 187 -3.96 -21.51 -7.63
CA ALA A 187 -3.78 -21.30 -6.19
C ALA A 187 -2.98 -20.02 -5.87
N ALA A 188 -2.27 -19.46 -6.85
CA ALA A 188 -1.42 -18.30 -6.65
C ALA A 188 -2.18 -16.98 -6.62
N PHE A 189 -3.44 -16.94 -7.05
CA PHE A 189 -4.27 -15.74 -6.99
C PHE A 189 -5.73 -16.06 -6.66
N SER A 190 -6.50 -15.04 -6.30
CA SER A 190 -7.97 -15.09 -6.32
C SER A 190 -8.52 -13.90 -7.09
N LEU A 191 -9.70 -14.04 -7.68
CA LEU A 191 -10.46 -12.92 -8.22
C LEU A 191 -10.85 -11.97 -7.09
N LEU A 192 -10.76 -10.66 -7.33
CA LEU A 192 -11.36 -9.66 -6.46
C LEU A 192 -12.81 -9.44 -6.93
N ASP A 193 -13.77 -10.07 -6.24
CA ASP A 193 -15.19 -9.92 -6.54
C ASP A 193 -15.80 -8.89 -5.59
N TYR A 194 -15.77 -7.63 -6.00
CA TYR A 194 -16.44 -6.59 -5.22
C TYR A 194 -17.96 -6.75 -5.37
N GLU A 195 -18.57 -7.59 -4.52
CA GLU A 195 -20.03 -7.66 -4.50
C GLU A 195 -20.58 -6.31 -4.03
N THR A 196 -21.23 -5.61 -4.96
CA THR A 196 -21.86 -4.32 -4.66
C THR A 196 -23.36 -4.49 -4.65
N GLN A 197 -23.97 -4.33 -3.49
CA GLN A 197 -25.42 -4.36 -3.36
C GLN A 197 -25.98 -2.93 -3.34
N ARG A 198 -27.09 -2.70 -4.06
CA ARG A 198 -27.72 -1.37 -4.12
C ARG A 198 -28.90 -1.28 -3.18
N LEU A 199 -28.80 -0.37 -2.21
CA LEU A 199 -29.89 -0.01 -1.31
C LEU A 199 -30.58 1.26 -1.81
N THR A 200 -31.88 1.16 -2.11
CA THR A 200 -32.69 2.31 -2.54
C THR A 200 -33.72 2.67 -1.46
N LEU A 201 -33.74 3.94 -1.06
CA LEU A 201 -34.75 4.50 -0.17
C LEU A 201 -35.66 5.49 -0.92
N SER A 202 -36.97 5.28 -0.82
CA SER A 202 -37.97 6.10 -1.51
C SER A 202 -38.04 7.58 -1.06
N ARG A 203 -38.64 8.39 -1.95
CA ARG A 203 -38.75 9.87 -2.02
C ARG A 203 -39.05 10.65 -0.74
N ASP A 204 -39.61 10.03 0.30
CA ASP A 204 -40.22 10.71 1.46
C ASP A 204 -39.70 10.26 2.83
N ALA A 205 -38.64 9.43 2.88
CA ALA A 205 -38.02 8.99 4.13
C ALA A 205 -37.17 10.11 4.75
N VAL A 206 -37.73 10.80 5.73
CA VAL A 206 -37.04 11.81 6.55
C VAL A 206 -37.39 11.52 8.00
N GLY A 207 -36.44 10.94 8.72
CA GLY A 207 -36.65 10.44 10.08
C GLY A 207 -37.18 9.00 10.13
N GLY A 208 -36.72 8.26 11.15
CA GLY A 208 -36.98 6.83 11.35
C GLY A 208 -35.73 5.98 11.11
N SER A 209 -35.85 4.69 11.45
CA SER A 209 -34.80 3.70 11.28
C SER A 209 -35.26 2.55 10.41
N TYR A 210 -34.30 1.83 9.85
CA TYR A 210 -34.50 0.58 9.13
C TYR A 210 -33.52 -0.45 9.66
N GLU A 211 -33.81 -1.72 9.42
CA GLU A 211 -32.96 -2.81 9.85
C GLU A 211 -32.61 -3.65 8.63
N LEU A 212 -31.33 -4.04 8.54
CA LEU A 212 -30.85 -4.96 7.53
C LEU A 212 -30.59 -6.31 8.18
N MET A 213 -30.82 -7.37 7.43
CA MET A 213 -30.43 -8.73 7.80
C MET A 213 -29.40 -9.26 6.81
N PHE A 214 -28.34 -9.84 7.35
CA PHE A 214 -27.30 -10.51 6.60
C PHE A 214 -27.09 -11.91 7.16
N GLN A 215 -27.23 -12.95 6.31
CA GLN A 215 -27.17 -14.35 6.72
C GLN A 215 -28.08 -14.70 7.93
N GLY A 216 -29.25 -14.04 8.03
CA GLY A 216 -30.21 -14.26 9.11
C GLY A 216 -29.87 -13.58 10.44
N VAL A 217 -28.80 -12.78 10.50
CA VAL A 217 -28.46 -11.93 11.65
C VAL A 217 -28.76 -10.46 11.32
N SER A 218 -29.14 -9.70 12.34
CA SER A 218 -29.60 -8.31 12.21
C SER A 218 -28.48 -7.30 12.47
N THR A 219 -28.50 -6.18 11.74
CA THR A 219 -27.65 -4.99 12.00
C THR A 219 -28.09 -4.17 13.21
N GLY A 220 -29.27 -4.46 13.78
CA GLY A 220 -29.99 -3.53 14.63
C GLY A 220 -30.54 -2.33 13.84
N ALA A 221 -31.16 -1.39 14.55
CA ALA A 221 -31.78 -0.22 13.96
C ALA A 221 -30.74 0.77 13.42
N ILE A 222 -30.81 1.08 12.12
CA ILE A 222 -29.97 2.04 11.41
C ILE A 222 -30.74 3.35 11.25
N GLU A 223 -30.25 4.41 11.87
CA GLU A 223 -30.85 5.75 11.78
C GLU A 223 -30.52 6.44 10.46
N LEU A 224 -31.51 7.04 9.79
CA LEU A 224 -31.32 7.72 8.50
C LEU A 224 -30.51 9.02 8.56
N GLY A 225 -30.29 9.56 9.76
CA GLY A 225 -29.56 10.82 9.99
C GLY A 225 -30.21 12.06 9.34
N PRO A 226 -29.80 13.28 9.73
CA PRO A 226 -30.36 14.52 9.17
C PRO A 226 -29.82 14.86 7.77
N SER A 227 -28.71 14.25 7.36
CA SER A 227 -28.03 14.49 6.08
C SER A 227 -27.68 13.19 5.37
N LEU A 228 -27.30 13.28 4.10
CA LEU A 228 -26.93 12.12 3.29
C LEU A 228 -25.57 11.51 3.71
N SER A 229 -24.64 12.36 4.16
CA SER A 229 -23.37 11.92 4.75
C SER A 229 -23.62 11.16 6.06
N ALA A 230 -24.43 11.72 6.97
CA ALA A 230 -24.75 11.06 8.23
C ALA A 230 -25.47 9.72 8.02
N ALA A 231 -26.33 9.62 7.00
CA ALA A 231 -26.98 8.36 6.62
C ALA A 231 -25.97 7.31 6.13
N THR A 232 -24.97 7.75 5.35
CA THR A 232 -23.90 6.90 4.80
C THR A 232 -23.03 6.37 5.93
N ASP A 233 -22.64 7.22 6.89
CA ASP A 233 -21.83 6.84 8.04
C ASP A 233 -22.58 5.90 8.99
N ASN A 234 -23.86 6.15 9.25
CA ASN A 234 -24.68 5.27 10.08
C ASN A 234 -24.85 3.88 9.46
N LEU A 235 -25.11 3.82 8.15
CA LEU A 235 -25.22 2.56 7.41
C LEU A 235 -23.90 1.78 7.43
N ARG A 236 -22.78 2.45 7.11
CA ARG A 236 -21.45 1.86 7.17
C ARG A 236 -21.15 1.30 8.56
N THR A 237 -21.34 2.10 9.60
CA THR A 237 -21.06 1.71 10.99
C THR A 237 -21.90 0.51 11.42
N ALA A 238 -23.18 0.46 11.03
CA ALA A 238 -24.05 -0.67 11.38
C ALA A 238 -23.66 -1.97 10.66
N LEU A 239 -23.24 -1.88 9.40
CA LEU A 239 -22.72 -3.03 8.64
C LEU A 239 -21.36 -3.49 9.19
N GLU A 240 -20.45 -2.57 9.51
CA GLU A 240 -19.14 -2.91 10.07
C GLU A 240 -19.22 -3.53 11.47
N ASN A 241 -20.17 -3.11 12.30
CA ASN A 241 -20.40 -3.73 13.61
C ASN A 241 -21.17 -5.06 13.55
N HIS A 242 -21.65 -5.45 12.36
CA HIS A 242 -22.41 -6.69 12.20
C HIS A 242 -21.47 -7.91 12.34
N PRO A 243 -21.80 -8.92 13.18
CA PRO A 243 -20.88 -10.00 13.54
C PRO A 243 -20.47 -10.91 12.38
N ASN A 244 -21.29 -10.99 11.32
CA ASN A 244 -20.95 -11.77 10.12
C ASN A 244 -20.35 -10.90 8.98
N ILE A 245 -20.21 -9.58 9.19
CA ILE A 245 -19.58 -8.68 8.22
C ILE A 245 -18.23 -8.21 8.77
N GLY A 246 -18.20 -7.63 9.97
CA GLY A 246 -16.97 -7.16 10.62
C GLY A 246 -16.48 -5.80 10.10
N SER A 247 -15.63 -5.15 10.91
CA SER A 247 -15.15 -3.79 10.61
C SER A 247 -14.18 -3.79 9.43
N GLY A 248 -14.26 -2.74 8.61
CA GLY A 248 -13.44 -2.58 7.41
C GLY A 248 -13.87 -3.40 6.19
N ASN A 249 -14.89 -4.27 6.31
CA ASN A 249 -15.31 -5.18 5.24
C ASN A 249 -16.43 -4.63 4.33
N VAL A 250 -16.79 -3.35 4.48
CA VAL A 250 -17.76 -2.68 3.60
C VAL A 250 -17.32 -1.25 3.26
N ARG A 251 -17.56 -0.85 2.00
CA ARG A 251 -17.48 0.53 1.53
C ARG A 251 -18.86 0.98 1.10
N VAL A 252 -19.34 2.09 1.66
CA VAL A 252 -20.66 2.65 1.31
C VAL A 252 -20.45 3.95 0.55
N LEU A 253 -20.89 3.98 -0.70
CA LEU A 253 -20.93 5.18 -1.52
C LEU A 253 -22.38 5.63 -1.69
N ASN A 254 -22.59 6.93 -1.73
CA ASN A 254 -23.90 7.49 -2.07
C ASN A 254 -23.85 8.06 -3.49
N THR A 255 -24.78 7.62 -4.32
CA THR A 255 -24.87 8.01 -5.73
C THR A 255 -26.05 8.97 -5.92
N PRO A 256 -25.84 10.22 -6.38
CA PRO A 256 -26.94 11.12 -6.74
C PRO A 256 -27.81 10.45 -7.80
N GLY A 257 -29.13 10.40 -7.58
CA GLY A 257 -30.05 9.61 -8.39
C GLY A 257 -29.91 9.85 -9.90
N LEU A 258 -29.52 8.82 -10.64
CA LEU A 258 -29.72 8.73 -12.09
C LEU A 258 -31.23 8.86 -12.38
N GLU A 259 -31.59 9.53 -13.48
CA GLU A 259 -32.94 10.02 -13.83
C GLU A 259 -34.12 9.00 -13.78
N LEU A 260 -33.86 7.73 -13.48
CA LEU A 260 -34.84 6.64 -13.47
C LEU A 260 -35.62 6.48 -12.14
N THR A 261 -35.21 7.13 -11.04
CA THR A 261 -35.88 7.02 -9.71
C THR A 261 -36.41 8.35 -9.15
N GLY A 262 -36.17 9.47 -9.85
CA GLY A 262 -36.65 10.80 -9.49
C GLY A 262 -35.73 11.58 -8.51
N PRO A 263 -35.83 12.93 -8.49
CA PRO A 263 -34.81 13.84 -7.96
C PRO A 263 -34.57 13.83 -6.44
N ASN A 264 -35.34 13.07 -5.65
CA ASN A 264 -35.26 13.05 -4.18
C ASN A 264 -35.12 11.62 -3.58
N SER A 265 -34.70 10.62 -4.36
CA SER A 265 -34.39 9.27 -3.85
C SER A 265 -32.97 9.23 -3.27
N ARG A 266 -32.75 8.46 -2.19
CA ARG A 266 -31.40 8.18 -1.66
C ARG A 266 -30.97 6.78 -2.14
N VAL A 267 -29.81 6.70 -2.77
CA VAL A 267 -29.26 5.45 -3.32
C VAL A 267 -27.89 5.24 -2.71
N PHE A 268 -27.69 4.08 -2.07
CA PHE A 268 -26.40 3.66 -1.55
C PHE A 268 -25.91 2.45 -2.34
N GLU A 269 -24.63 2.49 -2.67
CA GLU A 269 -23.88 1.36 -3.20
C GLU A 269 -23.01 0.83 -2.07
N ILE A 270 -23.32 -0.39 -1.63
CA ILE A 270 -22.64 -1.09 -0.55
C ILE A 270 -21.73 -2.11 -1.21
N THR A 271 -20.45 -1.80 -1.28
CA THR A 271 -19.42 -2.72 -1.79
C THR A 271 -18.84 -3.50 -0.62
N PHE A 272 -18.94 -4.83 -0.65
CA PHE A 272 -18.22 -5.69 0.28
C PHE A 272 -16.75 -5.78 -0.14
N VAL A 273 -15.84 -5.70 0.83
CA VAL A 273 -14.38 -5.65 0.62
C VAL A 273 -13.67 -6.65 1.54
N ASN A 274 -12.38 -6.89 1.29
CA ASN A 274 -11.52 -7.86 1.99
C ASN A 274 -12.08 -9.30 1.92
N GLU A 275 -12.16 -10.01 3.05
CA GLU A 275 -12.60 -11.41 3.12
C GLU A 275 -14.00 -11.64 2.53
N LEU A 276 -14.84 -10.59 2.48
CA LEU A 276 -16.19 -10.65 1.92
C LEU A 276 -16.25 -10.33 0.42
N ALA A 277 -15.19 -9.77 -0.17
CA ALA A 277 -15.06 -9.60 -1.63
C ALA A 277 -14.61 -10.90 -2.34
N GLU A 278 -14.49 -11.98 -1.60
CA GLU A 278 -13.87 -13.22 -2.08
C GLU A 278 -14.84 -14.41 -1.97
N ILE A 279 -16.09 -14.15 -1.57
CA ILE A 279 -17.15 -15.14 -1.39
C ILE A 279 -18.47 -14.62 -1.97
N ASP A 280 -19.29 -15.51 -2.53
CA ASP A 280 -20.64 -15.20 -2.98
C ASP A 280 -21.54 -14.89 -1.76
N LEU A 281 -21.98 -13.64 -1.61
CA LEU A 281 -22.76 -13.21 -0.45
C LEU A 281 -24.26 -13.24 -0.74
N PRO A 282 -25.08 -13.59 0.25
CA PRO A 282 -26.51 -13.42 0.12
C PRO A 282 -26.87 -11.93 0.06
N THR A 283 -27.91 -11.62 -0.71
CA THR A 283 -28.50 -10.28 -0.74
C THR A 283 -28.95 -9.84 0.67
N LEU A 284 -28.57 -8.63 1.08
CA LEU A 284 -29.06 -8.00 2.30
C LEU A 284 -30.58 -7.93 2.23
N LEU A 285 -31.23 -8.48 3.26
CA LEU A 285 -32.68 -8.38 3.39
C LEU A 285 -33.02 -7.15 4.22
N VAL A 286 -34.15 -6.52 3.92
CA VAL A 286 -34.57 -5.31 4.63
C VAL A 286 -35.83 -5.59 5.43
N ASP A 287 -35.83 -5.23 6.71
CA ASP A 287 -37.06 -5.00 7.46
C ASP A 287 -37.37 -3.49 7.49
N ALA A 288 -38.32 -3.09 6.63
CA ALA A 288 -38.75 -1.70 6.50
C ALA A 288 -39.91 -1.33 7.45
N SER A 289 -40.31 -2.22 8.37
CA SER A 289 -41.47 -2.01 9.26
C SER A 289 -41.35 -0.79 10.19
N MET A 290 -40.12 -0.29 10.38
CA MET A 290 -39.77 0.87 11.22
C MET A 290 -39.60 2.18 10.44
N LEU A 291 -39.67 2.15 9.10
CA LEU A 291 -39.38 3.31 8.26
C LEU A 291 -40.59 4.26 8.17
N THR A 292 -40.43 5.51 8.58
CA THR A 292 -41.48 6.54 8.52
C THR A 292 -41.25 7.53 7.39
N THR A 293 -42.34 7.99 6.77
CA THR A 293 -42.30 9.12 5.83
C THR A 293 -42.68 10.42 6.53
N ASN A 294 -42.37 11.57 5.92
CA ASN A 294 -42.85 12.89 6.35
C ASN A 294 -44.39 13.00 6.55
N SER A 295 -45.16 12.03 6.03
CA SER A 295 -46.61 11.95 6.15
C SER A 295 -47.10 11.08 7.32
N GLY A 296 -46.20 10.50 8.12
CA GLY A 296 -46.52 9.63 9.26
C GLY A 296 -47.04 8.24 8.87
N ASN A 297 -46.96 7.86 7.58
CA ASN A 297 -47.39 6.56 7.08
C ASN A 297 -46.16 5.63 6.91
N PRO A 298 -46.24 4.34 7.29
CA PRO A 298 -45.12 3.37 7.25
C PRO A 298 -44.86 2.81 5.83
N GLN A 299 -44.90 3.66 4.80
CA GLN A 299 -44.84 3.23 3.39
C GLN A 299 -43.68 3.88 2.61
N GLY A 300 -42.50 4.02 3.23
CA GLY A 300 -41.31 4.14 2.39
C GLY A 300 -40.90 2.76 1.91
N SER A 301 -40.69 2.59 0.60
CA SER A 301 -40.12 1.33 0.10
C SER A 301 -38.61 1.37 0.26
N VAL A 302 -38.08 0.34 0.91
CA VAL A 302 -36.65 0.04 0.90
C VAL A 302 -36.48 -1.23 0.09
N ALA A 303 -35.62 -1.16 -0.91
CA ALA A 303 -35.26 -2.32 -1.71
C ALA A 303 -33.74 -2.43 -1.73
N VAL A 304 -33.25 -3.62 -1.38
CA VAL A 304 -31.91 -4.03 -1.75
C VAL A 304 -32.06 -4.84 -3.03
N ILE A 305 -31.31 -4.43 -4.05
CA ILE A 305 -31.18 -5.18 -5.29
C ILE A 305 -29.71 -5.60 -5.37
N ALA A 306 -29.46 -6.91 -5.32
CA ALA A 306 -28.21 -7.47 -5.82
C ALA A 306 -28.18 -7.27 -7.35
N ASN A 307 -27.02 -6.92 -7.89
CA ASN A 307 -26.89 -6.23 -9.18
C ASN A 307 -27.68 -6.85 -10.35
N GLY A 308 -28.24 -5.96 -11.20
CA GLY A 308 -28.80 -6.33 -12.52
C GLY A 308 -30.31 -6.64 -12.58
N GLY A 309 -31.02 -6.74 -11.45
CA GLY A 309 -32.47 -7.02 -11.45
C GLY A 309 -32.84 -8.47 -11.78
N GLN A 310 -31.90 -9.40 -11.66
CA GLN A 310 -32.16 -10.85 -11.67
C GLN A 310 -31.90 -11.42 -10.28
N GLN A 311 -32.63 -12.47 -9.90
CA GLN A 311 -32.28 -13.28 -8.75
C GLN A 311 -30.89 -13.87 -8.98
N ASP A 312 -30.05 -13.74 -7.97
CA ASP A 312 -28.76 -14.40 -7.86
C ASP A 312 -28.89 -15.89 -8.21
N SER A 313 -28.08 -16.32 -9.17
CA SER A 313 -28.10 -17.67 -9.73
C SER A 313 -26.77 -18.40 -9.55
N GLY A 314 -25.82 -17.83 -8.79
CA GLY A 314 -24.50 -18.42 -8.54
C GLY A 314 -23.53 -18.36 -9.72
N TRP A 315 -23.62 -17.31 -10.55
CA TRP A 315 -22.71 -17.03 -11.67
C TRP A 315 -21.93 -15.78 -11.32
N PHE A 316 -20.60 -15.74 -11.47
CA PHE A 316 -19.71 -14.61 -11.15
C PHE A 316 -19.80 -13.47 -12.19
N PRO A 317 -20.70 -12.48 -12.09
CA PRO A 317 -20.97 -11.57 -13.20
C PRO A 317 -20.12 -10.30 -13.14
N HIS A 318 -19.33 -10.06 -12.08
CA HIS A 318 -18.88 -8.70 -11.71
C HIS A 318 -17.42 -8.51 -11.29
N ALA A 319 -16.56 -9.53 -11.25
CA ALA A 319 -15.10 -9.33 -11.13
C ALA A 319 -14.45 -8.62 -12.36
N PHE A 320 -15.25 -8.34 -13.39
CA PHE A 320 -14.80 -7.91 -14.72
C PHE A 320 -15.28 -6.46 -14.96
N ASP A 321 -14.38 -5.47 -14.91
CA ASP A 321 -14.70 -4.09 -15.26
C ASP A 321 -14.59 -3.89 -16.78
N GLY A 322 -15.65 -3.32 -17.36
CA GLY A 322 -15.62 -2.84 -18.72
C GLY A 322 -15.25 -1.36 -18.68
N GLY A 323 -14.15 -0.97 -19.33
CA GLY A 323 -13.75 0.44 -19.50
C GLY A 323 -14.87 1.43 -19.97
N PRO A 324 -14.53 2.71 -20.22
CA PRO A 324 -15.49 3.82 -20.29
C PRO A 324 -16.58 3.75 -21.39
N TYR A 325 -16.55 2.73 -22.26
CA TYR A 325 -17.48 2.53 -23.35
C TYR A 325 -18.42 1.32 -23.19
N TYR A 326 -18.37 0.57 -22.07
CA TYR A 326 -18.91 -0.79 -22.01
C TYR A 326 -20.14 -0.98 -21.10
N ARG A 327 -20.98 -1.96 -21.47
CA ARG A 327 -22.00 -2.60 -20.62
C ARG A 327 -21.84 -4.11 -20.71
N LEU A 328 -21.65 -4.76 -19.56
CA LEU A 328 -21.46 -6.21 -19.44
C LEU A 328 -22.75 -6.97 -19.83
N GLY A 329 -22.63 -7.88 -20.80
CA GLY A 329 -23.66 -8.87 -21.11
C GLY A 329 -23.39 -10.20 -20.40
N SER A 330 -24.08 -10.45 -19.28
CA SER A 330 -24.53 -11.73 -18.66
C SER A 330 -23.77 -13.08 -18.74
N HIS A 331 -22.59 -13.23 -19.34
CA HIS A 331 -21.94 -14.55 -19.47
C HIS A 331 -20.43 -14.45 -19.22
N VAL A 332 -20.06 -14.16 -17.99
CA VAL A 332 -18.70 -14.44 -17.51
C VAL A 332 -18.88 -15.32 -16.28
N GLY A 333 -18.19 -16.45 -16.25
CA GLY A 333 -18.22 -17.37 -15.11
C GLY A 333 -17.00 -18.25 -15.15
N GLU A 334 -16.42 -18.53 -13.98
CA GLU A 334 -15.44 -19.62 -13.77
C GLU A 334 -16.01 -21.01 -14.12
N ASP A 335 -17.31 -21.13 -14.45
CA ASP A 335 -17.98 -22.42 -14.67
C ASP A 335 -18.73 -22.54 -16.01
N GLY A 336 -18.42 -21.67 -16.99
CA GLY A 336 -19.09 -21.64 -18.30
C GLY A 336 -19.07 -22.96 -19.09
N ASP A 337 -18.24 -23.93 -18.68
CA ASP A 337 -18.08 -25.23 -19.31
C ASP A 337 -18.36 -26.38 -18.32
N ARG A 338 -19.50 -26.35 -17.62
CA ARG A 338 -20.05 -27.56 -16.99
C ARG A 338 -20.68 -28.46 -18.05
N ASP A 339 -20.34 -29.75 -18.08
CA ASP A 339 -21.04 -30.70 -18.96
C ASP A 339 -22.54 -30.67 -18.65
N PRO A 340 -23.41 -30.31 -19.62
CA PRO A 340 -24.83 -30.10 -19.37
C PRO A 340 -25.57 -31.37 -18.90
N ASN A 341 -24.94 -32.53 -18.99
CA ASN A 341 -25.49 -33.81 -18.53
C ASN A 341 -24.97 -34.24 -17.16
N THR A 342 -23.81 -33.75 -16.72
CA THR A 342 -23.12 -34.22 -15.50
C THR A 342 -22.86 -33.11 -14.48
N GLY A 343 -22.83 -31.85 -14.91
CA GLY A 343 -22.56 -30.69 -14.07
C GLY A 343 -21.10 -30.54 -13.63
N GLU A 344 -20.19 -31.36 -14.18
CA GLU A 344 -18.75 -31.33 -13.92
C GLU A 344 -18.07 -30.20 -14.70
N ILE A 345 -17.19 -29.44 -14.03
CA ILE A 345 -16.34 -28.39 -14.61
C ILE A 345 -15.32 -29.05 -15.55
N LEU A 346 -15.32 -28.66 -16.83
CA LEU A 346 -14.51 -29.31 -17.85
C LEU A 346 -13.08 -28.76 -17.95
N ASP A 347 -12.86 -27.47 -17.65
CA ASP A 347 -11.53 -26.83 -17.65
C ASP A 347 -11.34 -25.85 -16.46
N PRO A 348 -10.71 -26.27 -15.34
CA PRO A 348 -10.70 -25.50 -14.09
C PRO A 348 -9.81 -24.25 -14.08
N ASN A 349 -9.10 -23.93 -15.18
CA ASN A 349 -8.13 -22.83 -15.21
C ASN A 349 -8.28 -21.92 -16.45
N VAL A 350 -9.51 -21.50 -16.73
CA VAL A 350 -9.81 -20.65 -17.90
C VAL A 350 -10.83 -19.58 -17.51
N PHE A 351 -10.52 -18.30 -17.79
CA PHE A 351 -11.56 -17.27 -17.87
C PHE A 351 -12.25 -17.43 -19.22
N SER A 352 -13.46 -17.99 -19.22
CA SER A 352 -14.15 -18.34 -20.46
C SER A 352 -15.11 -17.26 -20.94
N GLU A 353 -15.24 -17.16 -22.27
CA GLU A 353 -16.16 -16.26 -22.99
C GLU A 353 -16.03 -14.77 -22.61
N VAL A 354 -14.83 -14.31 -22.23
CA VAL A 354 -14.62 -12.89 -21.86
C VAL A 354 -14.78 -11.98 -23.08
N GLY A 355 -15.57 -10.89 -22.96
CA GLY A 355 -15.66 -9.82 -23.98
C GLY A 355 -16.98 -9.65 -24.77
N SER A 356 -18.14 -10.04 -24.22
CA SER A 356 -19.46 -9.77 -24.85
C SER A 356 -19.88 -8.30 -24.71
N PHE A 357 -20.17 -7.62 -25.84
CA PHE A 357 -20.69 -6.25 -25.87
C PHE A 357 -22.18 -6.23 -26.24
N SER A 358 -23.00 -5.47 -25.50
CA SER A 358 -24.44 -5.35 -25.80
C SER A 358 -24.79 -4.30 -26.86
N ASP A 359 -23.90 -3.34 -27.14
CA ASP A 359 -24.17 -2.20 -28.02
C ASP A 359 -22.96 -1.85 -28.90
N LEU A 360 -23.20 -1.42 -30.15
CA LEU A 360 -22.16 -0.97 -31.09
C LEU A 360 -21.36 0.20 -30.50
N ILE A 361 -20.10 -0.02 -30.16
CA ILE A 361 -19.16 1.03 -29.77
C ILE A 361 -18.36 1.43 -31.02
N SER A 362 -18.48 2.69 -31.44
CA SER A 362 -17.60 3.28 -32.46
C SER A 362 -16.41 3.95 -31.77
N PHE A 363 -15.18 3.60 -32.14
CA PHE A 363 -13.99 4.33 -31.69
C PHE A 363 -14.00 5.78 -32.22
N PRO A 364 -13.35 6.73 -31.51
CA PRO A 364 -13.16 8.08 -32.02
C PRO A 364 -12.41 8.06 -33.37
N PRO A 365 -12.81 8.89 -34.35
CA PRO A 365 -12.11 8.97 -35.64
C PRO A 365 -10.62 9.33 -35.47
N GLY A 366 -9.72 8.50 -35.98
CA GLY A 366 -8.26 8.69 -35.90
C GLY A 366 -7.54 7.88 -34.82
N GLU A 367 -8.25 7.09 -34.01
CA GLU A 367 -7.67 6.20 -32.99
C GLU A 367 -7.83 4.71 -33.31
N GLU A 368 -8.29 4.37 -34.53
CA GLU A 368 -8.67 3.00 -34.88
C GLU A 368 -7.49 2.01 -35.01
N GLN A 369 -6.25 2.51 -35.07
CA GLN A 369 -5.01 1.70 -35.07
C GLN A 369 -4.38 1.52 -33.69
N GLN A 370 -4.96 2.08 -32.62
CA GLN A 370 -4.40 1.94 -31.27
C GLN A 370 -5.01 0.75 -30.51
N PRO A 371 -4.29 0.16 -29.54
CA PRO A 371 -4.86 -0.86 -28.66
C PRO A 371 -5.96 -0.26 -27.77
N HIS A 372 -7.15 -0.86 -27.81
CA HIS A 372 -8.30 -0.44 -27.01
C HIS A 372 -8.58 -1.46 -25.91
N LEU A 373 -8.74 -0.99 -24.66
CA LEU A 373 -9.07 -1.85 -23.52
C LEU A 373 -10.42 -2.52 -23.78
N VAL A 374 -10.44 -3.85 -23.81
CA VAL A 374 -11.63 -4.70 -23.98
C VAL A 374 -12.19 -5.12 -22.64
N PHE A 375 -11.31 -5.45 -21.70
CA PHE A 375 -11.66 -6.07 -20.43
C PHE A 375 -10.55 -5.85 -19.41
N SER A 376 -10.90 -5.66 -18.14
CA SER A 376 -9.97 -5.79 -17.01
C SER A 376 -10.56 -6.58 -15.84
N VAL A 377 -9.72 -7.36 -15.16
CA VAL A 377 -10.06 -8.07 -13.91
C VAL A 377 -9.04 -7.76 -12.84
N ASP A 378 -9.54 -7.51 -11.64
CA ASP A 378 -8.73 -7.33 -10.44
C ASP A 378 -8.48 -8.68 -9.77
N LEU A 379 -7.23 -8.90 -9.37
CA LEU A 379 -6.70 -10.15 -8.84
C LEU A 379 -5.94 -9.86 -7.54
N ARG A 380 -6.01 -10.77 -6.58
CA ARG A 380 -5.22 -10.72 -5.34
C ARG A 380 -4.19 -11.85 -5.34
N ALA A 381 -2.93 -11.53 -5.07
CA ALA A 381 -1.86 -12.51 -4.93
C ALA A 381 -2.02 -13.33 -3.63
N ARG A 382 -1.97 -14.66 -3.73
CA ARG A 382 -2.22 -15.60 -2.61
C ARG A 382 -1.05 -16.48 -2.24
N GLN A 383 -0.31 -16.92 -3.24
CA GLN A 383 0.79 -17.85 -3.03
C GLN A 383 1.95 -17.48 -3.94
N ALA A 384 3.16 -17.50 -3.40
CA ALA A 384 4.36 -17.29 -4.19
C ALA A 384 4.46 -18.31 -5.32
N GLY A 385 4.86 -17.83 -6.49
CA GLY A 385 4.89 -18.60 -7.72
C GLY A 385 4.72 -17.73 -8.95
N THR A 386 4.99 -18.29 -10.12
CA THR A 386 4.71 -17.63 -11.39
C THR A 386 3.27 -17.94 -11.81
N ILE A 387 2.58 -16.95 -12.38
CA ILE A 387 1.31 -17.14 -13.08
C ILE A 387 1.52 -16.74 -14.54
N ASN A 388 1.08 -17.59 -15.47
CA ASN A 388 1.08 -17.29 -16.89
C ASN A 388 -0.36 -17.21 -17.40
N PHE A 389 -0.72 -16.09 -18.02
CA PHE A 389 -1.97 -15.88 -18.75
C PHE A 389 -1.74 -15.99 -20.25
N ALA A 390 -2.60 -16.72 -20.94
CA ALA A 390 -2.53 -16.85 -22.40
C ALA A 390 -3.93 -16.77 -23.01
N GLY A 391 -4.09 -15.92 -24.03
CA GLY A 391 -5.30 -15.92 -24.83
C GLY A 391 -5.37 -17.17 -25.73
N ASN A 392 -6.56 -17.75 -25.85
CA ASN A 392 -6.87 -18.89 -26.71
C ASN A 392 -8.21 -18.65 -27.42
N PRO A 393 -8.39 -19.10 -28.68
CA PRO A 393 -9.71 -19.09 -29.32
C PRO A 393 -10.82 -19.71 -28.46
N ALA A 394 -11.99 -19.06 -28.40
CA ALA A 394 -13.19 -19.64 -27.81
C ALA A 394 -13.63 -20.89 -28.58
N ASP A 395 -13.84 -22.01 -27.90
CA ASP A 395 -13.88 -23.33 -28.55
C ASP A 395 -15.24 -24.05 -28.54
N ARG A 396 -16.32 -23.53 -27.91
CA ARG A 396 -17.57 -24.34 -27.72
C ARG A 396 -18.96 -23.77 -27.99
N ARG A 397 -19.19 -22.48 -28.28
CA ARG A 397 -20.50 -22.02 -28.81
C ARG A 397 -20.46 -21.76 -30.31
N SER A 398 -21.49 -22.16 -31.06
CA SER A 398 -21.59 -21.90 -32.52
C SER A 398 -21.79 -20.42 -32.89
N GLN A 399 -21.63 -19.50 -31.93
CA GLN A 399 -21.63 -18.04 -32.09
C GLN A 399 -20.27 -17.42 -31.73
N SER A 400 -19.22 -18.23 -31.50
CA SER A 400 -17.85 -17.86 -31.08
C SER A 400 -17.03 -17.15 -32.17
N ALA A 401 -17.59 -16.08 -32.72
CA ALA A 401 -16.94 -15.24 -33.70
C ALA A 401 -16.29 -14.06 -33.01
N ILE A 402 -14.98 -13.86 -33.21
CA ILE A 402 -14.41 -12.52 -33.05
C ILE A 402 -14.95 -11.71 -34.22
N VAL A 403 -15.80 -10.71 -33.95
CA VAL A 403 -16.46 -9.89 -34.98
C VAL A 403 -15.74 -8.55 -35.08
N LEU A 404 -15.23 -8.24 -36.27
CA LEU A 404 -14.71 -6.91 -36.61
C LEU A 404 -15.82 -6.02 -37.16
N PHE A 405 -15.68 -4.72 -36.95
CA PHE A 405 -16.66 -3.71 -37.36
C PHE A 405 -16.90 -3.71 -38.88
N GLY A 406 -18.17 -3.55 -39.29
CA GLY A 406 -18.57 -3.27 -40.68
C GLY A 406 -19.07 -4.48 -41.49
N GLN A 407 -18.75 -5.71 -41.10
CA GLN A 407 -19.33 -6.92 -41.69
C GLN A 407 -19.79 -7.85 -40.55
N LEU A 408 -20.92 -8.54 -40.75
CA LEU A 408 -21.33 -9.67 -39.91
C LEU A 408 -20.38 -10.89 -40.08
N ASP A 409 -19.18 -10.67 -40.63
CA ASP A 409 -18.24 -11.70 -41.03
C ASP A 409 -17.26 -11.95 -39.89
N VAL A 410 -17.22 -13.21 -39.48
CA VAL A 410 -16.37 -13.74 -38.42
C VAL A 410 -14.91 -13.65 -38.82
N VAL A 411 -14.04 -13.13 -37.94
CA VAL A 411 -12.58 -13.29 -38.11
C VAL A 411 -12.20 -14.72 -37.80
N PRO A 412 -11.60 -15.45 -38.75
CA PRO A 412 -11.04 -16.77 -38.48
C PRO A 412 -9.98 -16.66 -37.38
N THR A 413 -9.97 -17.61 -36.46
CA THR A 413 -8.99 -17.67 -35.35
C THR A 413 -7.54 -17.69 -35.84
N THR A 414 -7.31 -18.19 -37.06
CA THR A 414 -6.01 -18.15 -37.75
C THR A 414 -5.55 -16.75 -38.12
N GLN A 415 -6.44 -15.76 -38.17
CA GLN A 415 -6.14 -14.35 -38.48
C GLN A 415 -6.07 -13.48 -37.22
N VAL A 416 -6.11 -14.09 -36.03
CA VAL A 416 -5.98 -13.40 -34.75
C VAL A 416 -4.61 -13.70 -34.15
N MET A 417 -3.99 -12.68 -33.56
CA MET A 417 -2.82 -12.84 -32.68
C MET A 417 -3.28 -12.81 -31.23
N TYR A 418 -2.93 -13.86 -30.48
CA TYR A 418 -3.25 -14.00 -29.07
C TYR A 418 -2.03 -13.65 -28.22
N GLY A 419 -2.22 -12.73 -27.27
CA GLY A 419 -1.18 -12.29 -26.36
C GLY A 419 -1.04 -13.19 -25.13
N THR A 420 0.07 -13.01 -24.44
CA THR A 420 0.38 -13.65 -23.16
C THR A 420 0.84 -12.58 -22.17
N ALA A 421 0.59 -12.80 -20.88
CA ALA A 421 1.13 -12.00 -19.80
C ALA A 421 1.59 -12.92 -18.67
N ALA A 422 2.62 -12.53 -17.91
CA ALA A 422 3.10 -13.31 -16.79
C ALA A 422 3.42 -12.39 -15.61
N VAL A 423 3.20 -12.87 -14.39
CA VAL A 423 3.58 -12.19 -13.15
C VAL A 423 4.28 -13.17 -12.22
N GLN A 424 5.33 -12.70 -11.56
CA GLN A 424 5.96 -13.41 -10.46
C GLN A 424 5.38 -12.94 -9.13
N ILE A 425 4.71 -13.84 -8.43
CA ILE A 425 4.33 -13.61 -7.04
C ILE A 425 5.51 -13.99 -6.15
N VAL A 426 6.01 -13.03 -5.39
CA VAL A 426 7.10 -13.21 -4.41
C VAL A 426 6.52 -13.26 -2.99
N ASP A 427 7.07 -14.15 -2.16
CA ASP A 427 6.76 -14.13 -0.74
C ASP A 427 7.68 -13.10 -0.06
N ASP A 428 7.11 -12.06 0.55
CA ASP A 428 7.91 -11.11 1.34
C ASP A 428 8.28 -11.66 2.72
N THR A 429 7.67 -12.78 3.15
CA THR A 429 7.93 -13.32 4.49
C THR A 429 9.36 -13.85 4.66
N ASP A 430 10.08 -14.12 3.57
CA ASP A 430 11.49 -14.51 3.63
C ASP A 430 12.45 -13.31 3.78
N SER A 431 12.00 -12.10 3.42
CA SER A 431 12.83 -10.89 3.46
C SER A 431 12.59 -10.11 4.76
N PRO A 432 13.65 -9.75 5.51
CA PRO A 432 13.47 -8.91 6.69
C PRO A 432 12.97 -7.51 6.29
N ILE A 433 11.94 -7.03 7.00
CA ILE A 433 11.45 -5.66 6.93
C ILE A 433 12.54 -4.77 7.51
N THR A 434 13.13 -3.92 6.65
CA THR A 434 14.15 -2.97 7.09
C THR A 434 13.49 -1.76 7.70
N LEU A 435 13.87 -1.43 8.94
CA LEU A 435 13.37 -0.28 9.66
C LEU A 435 14.21 0.96 9.37
N SER A 436 13.56 2.12 9.36
CA SER A 436 14.22 3.42 9.42
C SER A 436 14.07 4.00 10.81
N ALA A 437 14.99 4.90 11.20
CA ALA A 437 14.92 5.62 12.47
C ALA A 437 13.53 6.21 12.73
N GLY A 438 13.03 6.00 13.95
CA GLY A 438 11.67 6.32 14.35
C GLY A 438 10.83 5.10 14.72
N GLU A 439 9.52 5.31 14.85
CA GLU A 439 8.59 4.28 15.34
C GLU A 439 7.92 3.52 14.20
N THR A 440 8.04 2.19 14.26
CA THR A 440 7.30 1.24 13.43
C THR A 440 6.35 0.46 14.32
N THR A 441 5.06 0.46 13.99
CA THR A 441 4.02 -0.24 14.72
C THR A 441 3.64 -1.54 14.03
N VAL A 442 3.41 -2.59 14.81
CA VAL A 442 2.89 -3.88 14.37
C VAL A 442 1.56 -4.11 15.08
N THR A 443 0.46 -4.08 14.34
CA THR A 443 -0.90 -4.20 14.89
C THR A 443 -1.69 -5.27 14.16
N ASN A 444 -2.69 -5.84 14.84
CA ASN A 444 -3.67 -6.72 14.25
C ASN A 444 -5.02 -6.00 14.24
N GLU A 445 -5.48 -5.61 13.06
CA GLU A 445 -6.71 -4.85 12.86
C GLU A 445 -7.66 -5.69 12.01
N GLY A 446 -8.79 -6.11 12.60
CA GLY A 446 -9.80 -6.89 11.88
C GLY A 446 -9.32 -8.24 11.35
N GLY A 447 -8.31 -8.87 11.99
CA GLY A 447 -7.73 -10.14 11.52
C GLY A 447 -6.61 -9.98 10.48
N THR A 448 -6.28 -8.74 10.14
CA THR A 448 -5.15 -8.39 9.26
C THR A 448 -4.00 -7.82 10.08
N VAL A 449 -2.81 -8.36 9.89
CA VAL A 449 -1.57 -7.84 10.46
C VAL A 449 -1.07 -6.69 9.60
N PHE A 450 -0.83 -5.55 10.24
CA PHE A 450 -0.24 -4.37 9.63
C PHE A 450 1.10 -4.06 10.28
N VAL A 451 2.09 -3.74 9.46
CA VAL A 451 3.33 -3.07 9.88
C VAL A 451 3.31 -1.67 9.27
N ARG A 452 3.41 -0.63 10.09
CA ARG A 452 3.36 0.76 9.64
C ARG A 452 4.47 1.60 10.22
N SER A 453 4.98 2.53 9.42
CA SER A 453 5.86 3.61 9.88
C SER A 453 5.16 4.94 9.59
N GLY A 454 4.57 5.55 10.62
CA GLY A 454 3.63 6.66 10.45
C GLY A 454 2.39 6.24 9.66
N GLU A 455 2.08 6.94 8.57
CA GLU A 455 0.95 6.60 7.67
C GLU A 455 1.32 5.54 6.62
N ALA A 456 2.61 5.24 6.43
CA ALA A 456 3.07 4.30 5.42
C ALA A 456 2.88 2.85 5.89
N VAL A 457 2.23 2.02 5.07
CA VAL A 457 2.10 0.58 5.29
C VAL A 457 3.31 -0.12 4.66
N LEU A 458 4.12 -0.75 5.50
CA LEU A 458 5.31 -1.51 5.09
C LEU A 458 4.98 -2.98 4.82
N PHE A 459 4.01 -3.53 5.54
CA PHE A 459 3.52 -4.90 5.38
C PHE A 459 2.04 -4.96 5.77
N GLN A 460 1.27 -5.73 5.01
CA GLN A 460 -0.14 -5.99 5.30
C GLN A 460 -0.51 -7.40 4.84
N ARG A 461 -1.00 -8.25 5.74
CA ARG A 461 -1.42 -9.61 5.39
C ARG A 461 -2.42 -10.17 6.39
N LEU A 462 -3.28 -11.09 5.95
CA LEU A 462 -4.15 -11.82 6.87
C LEU A 462 -3.33 -12.54 7.92
N ARG A 463 -3.73 -12.43 9.18
CA ARG A 463 -3.09 -13.08 10.32
C ARG A 463 -2.93 -14.59 10.14
N THR A 464 -3.86 -15.23 9.45
CA THR A 464 -3.84 -16.67 9.16
C THR A 464 -2.70 -17.10 8.23
N GLU A 465 -2.12 -16.14 7.50
CA GLU A 465 -1.04 -16.37 6.54
C GLU A 465 0.33 -15.97 7.09
N VAL A 466 0.38 -15.35 8.28
CA VAL A 466 1.63 -14.88 8.90
C VAL A 466 2.03 -15.84 10.02
N SER A 467 3.19 -16.47 9.86
CA SER A 467 3.80 -17.30 10.91
C SER A 467 5.00 -16.61 11.57
N GLU A 468 5.67 -15.72 10.84
CA GLU A 468 6.84 -14.98 11.30
C GLU A 468 6.88 -13.58 10.68
N LEU A 469 7.39 -12.62 11.46
CA LEU A 469 7.76 -11.28 11.00
C LEU A 469 9.22 -11.03 11.39
N ARG A 470 10.04 -10.66 10.41
CA ARG A 470 11.47 -10.44 10.60
C ARG A 470 11.79 -8.97 10.39
N PHE A 471 12.41 -8.34 11.37
CA PHE A 471 12.77 -6.93 11.36
C PHE A 471 14.27 -6.74 11.51
N VAL A 472 14.81 -5.80 10.74
CA VAL A 472 16.22 -5.42 10.79
C VAL A 472 16.31 -3.89 10.84
N GLY A 473 16.92 -3.36 11.90
CA GLY A 473 17.20 -1.95 12.11
C GLY A 473 18.30 -1.40 11.20
N GLY A 474 18.57 -0.11 11.35
CA GLY A 474 19.60 0.63 10.62
C GLY A 474 20.73 1.08 11.55
N ASP A 475 21.39 2.19 11.19
CA ASP A 475 22.39 2.85 12.05
C ASP A 475 21.74 3.89 13.00
N GLY A 476 20.40 3.90 13.09
CA GLY A 476 19.61 4.95 13.73
C GLY A 476 19.16 4.58 15.14
N ASN A 477 18.07 5.21 15.61
CA ASN A 477 17.37 4.75 16.80
C ASN A 477 16.00 4.29 16.35
N GLU A 478 15.76 2.99 16.39
CA GLU A 478 14.51 2.39 15.94
C GLU A 478 13.63 2.00 17.12
N ILE A 479 12.32 2.21 16.97
CA ILE A 479 11.31 1.76 17.92
C ILE A 479 10.40 0.77 17.20
N LEU A 480 10.46 -0.51 17.58
CA LEU A 480 9.51 -1.52 17.14
C LEU A 480 8.43 -1.67 18.21
N ALA A 481 7.24 -1.13 17.94
CA ALA A 481 6.10 -1.16 18.83
C ALA A 481 5.11 -2.25 18.41
N VAL A 482 4.90 -3.25 19.26
CA VAL A 482 4.13 -4.46 18.96
C VAL A 482 2.86 -4.52 19.80
N GLY A 483 1.71 -4.66 19.12
CA GLY A 483 0.42 -4.95 19.74
C GLY A 483 0.11 -6.44 19.87
N ASP A 484 -1.10 -6.76 20.29
CA ASP A 484 -1.61 -8.12 20.43
C ASP A 484 -1.84 -8.73 19.05
N LEU A 485 -0.93 -9.63 18.66
CA LEU A 485 -1.03 -10.38 17.41
C LEU A 485 -1.90 -11.65 17.54
N GLY A 486 -2.47 -11.93 18.72
CA GLY A 486 -3.36 -13.05 19.02
C GLY A 486 -2.74 -14.44 18.80
N LEU A 487 -3.54 -15.51 19.03
CA LEU A 487 -3.19 -16.90 18.70
C LEU A 487 -3.99 -17.44 17.50
N HIS A 488 -3.34 -18.06 16.51
CA HIS A 488 -3.97 -18.67 15.33
C HIS A 488 -3.69 -20.17 15.36
N ASN A 489 -4.74 -21.01 15.38
CA ASN A 489 -4.58 -22.46 15.56
C ASN A 489 -3.71 -22.85 16.77
N GLY A 490 -3.69 -22.01 17.80
CA GLY A 490 -2.86 -22.20 19.00
C GLY A 490 -1.38 -21.81 18.83
N GLN A 491 -0.99 -21.18 17.72
CA GLN A 491 0.36 -20.64 17.49
C GLN A 491 0.34 -19.11 17.49
N ALA A 492 1.34 -18.49 18.13
CA ALA A 492 1.60 -17.06 18.05
C ALA A 492 2.42 -16.73 16.79
N ILE A 493 2.33 -15.49 16.31
CA ILE A 493 3.23 -14.99 15.27
C ILE A 493 4.61 -14.83 15.91
N HIS A 494 5.64 -15.44 15.31
CA HIS A 494 7.02 -15.24 15.75
C HIS A 494 7.53 -13.88 15.28
N ILE A 495 8.13 -13.09 16.16
CA ILE A 495 8.74 -11.81 15.79
C ILE A 495 10.24 -11.92 16.04
N THR A 496 11.04 -11.65 15.01
CA THR A 496 12.48 -11.44 15.17
C THR A 496 12.83 -9.99 14.93
N PHE A 497 13.69 -9.40 15.76
CA PHE A 497 14.16 -8.03 15.60
C PHE A 497 15.65 -7.94 15.90
N ASP A 498 16.42 -7.45 14.94
CA ASP A 498 17.82 -7.06 15.09
C ASP A 498 17.92 -5.54 14.98
N GLY A 499 18.11 -4.82 16.08
CA GLY A 499 18.19 -3.34 16.06
C GLY A 499 19.44 -2.78 15.37
N GLN A 500 20.48 -3.60 15.17
CA GLN A 500 21.78 -3.17 14.67
C GLN A 500 22.45 -2.08 15.54
N ALA A 501 22.89 -0.97 14.94
CA ALA A 501 23.70 0.03 15.59
C ALA A 501 22.81 1.22 15.96
N GLY A 502 22.71 1.53 17.24
CA GLY A 502 21.70 2.48 17.65
C GLY A 502 21.46 2.49 19.14
N THR A 503 20.39 3.17 19.52
CA THR A 503 19.69 2.89 20.78
C THR A 503 18.29 2.46 20.40
N ASP A 504 18.09 1.15 20.38
CA ASP A 504 16.89 0.54 19.81
C ASP A 504 15.91 0.12 20.91
N THR A 505 14.63 0.27 20.60
CA THR A 505 13.54 0.07 21.55
C THR A 505 12.57 -0.99 21.05
N PHE A 506 12.31 -2.00 21.87
CA PHE A 506 11.18 -2.90 21.70
C PHE A 506 10.06 -2.48 22.65
N ARG A 507 8.88 -2.11 22.12
CA ARG A 507 7.75 -1.58 22.89
C ARG A 507 6.54 -2.51 22.80
N LEU A 508 5.84 -2.68 23.91
CA LEU A 508 4.51 -3.31 23.95
C LEU A 508 3.42 -2.24 23.92
N LEU A 509 2.36 -2.47 23.13
CA LEU A 509 1.21 -1.56 23.04
C LEU A 509 0.00 -2.02 23.86
N ASP A 510 -0.22 -3.33 23.95
CA ASP A 510 -1.44 -3.91 24.50
C ASP A 510 -1.29 -4.46 25.93
N SER A 511 -2.44 -4.80 26.53
CA SER A 511 -2.56 -5.25 27.92
C SER A 511 -2.38 -6.74 28.15
N ALA A 512 -1.98 -7.10 29.37
CA ALA A 512 -1.90 -8.48 29.85
C ALA A 512 -0.91 -9.34 29.06
N GLN A 513 0.16 -8.71 28.56
CA GLN A 513 1.22 -9.38 27.85
C GLN A 513 2.25 -9.90 28.85
N THR A 514 2.53 -11.21 28.82
CA THR A 514 3.70 -11.80 29.50
C THR A 514 4.79 -12.00 28.46
N LEU A 515 5.91 -11.32 28.62
CA LEU A 515 7.09 -11.43 27.78
C LEU A 515 8.21 -12.14 28.54
N ASP A 516 8.34 -13.45 28.31
CA ASP A 516 9.43 -14.24 28.88
C ASP A 516 10.65 -14.27 27.96
N LEU A 517 11.55 -13.33 28.19
CA LEU A 517 12.79 -13.18 27.44
C LEU A 517 13.83 -14.28 27.75
N THR A 518 13.65 -15.05 28.83
CA THR A 518 14.56 -16.17 29.17
C THR A 518 14.30 -17.40 28.31
N SER A 519 13.10 -17.48 27.73
CA SER A 519 12.66 -18.55 26.85
C SER A 519 12.87 -18.26 25.37
N LEU A 520 13.29 -17.04 25.02
CA LEU A 520 13.48 -16.63 23.63
C LEU A 520 14.66 -17.36 22.96
N PRO A 521 14.53 -17.72 21.69
CA PRO A 521 15.66 -18.22 20.90
C PRO A 521 16.73 -17.13 20.74
N SER A 522 17.99 -17.55 20.56
CA SER A 522 19.16 -16.65 20.54
C SER A 522 19.16 -15.64 19.38
N ASP A 523 18.30 -15.82 18.39
CA ASP A 523 18.12 -15.00 17.20
C ASP A 523 16.74 -14.32 17.14
N GLY A 524 15.96 -14.39 18.22
CA GLY A 524 14.64 -13.75 18.30
C GLY A 524 14.79 -12.23 18.33
N ILE A 525 15.09 -11.66 19.50
CA ILE A 525 15.30 -10.22 19.65
C ILE A 525 16.77 -10.01 20.04
N VAL A 526 17.49 -9.18 19.31
CA VAL A 526 18.92 -8.88 19.49
C VAL A 526 19.23 -7.43 19.15
N ASN A 527 20.32 -6.89 19.70
CA ASN A 527 20.73 -5.49 19.56
C ASN A 527 19.60 -4.52 19.93
N VAL A 528 19.04 -4.68 21.13
CA VAL A 528 17.98 -3.83 21.69
C VAL A 528 18.40 -3.37 23.08
N GLU A 529 18.55 -2.06 23.27
CA GLU A 529 18.95 -1.44 24.54
C GLU A 529 17.77 -1.08 25.43
N ILE A 530 16.57 -0.86 24.86
CA ILE A 530 15.40 -0.41 25.60
C ILE A 530 14.23 -1.39 25.42
N PHE A 531 13.68 -1.87 26.54
CA PHE A 531 12.39 -2.55 26.56
C PHE A 531 11.35 -1.64 27.21
N ASP A 532 10.32 -1.30 26.45
CA ASP A 532 9.26 -0.39 26.88
C ASP A 532 7.96 -1.16 27.07
N VAL A 533 7.67 -1.54 28.32
CA VAL A 533 6.47 -2.33 28.65
C VAL A 533 5.31 -1.47 29.16
N VAL A 534 5.40 -0.14 29.01
CA VAL A 534 4.39 0.82 29.48
C VAL A 534 3.09 0.86 28.67
N GLY A 535 2.91 -0.08 27.72
CA GLY A 535 1.68 -0.29 26.93
C GLY A 535 0.43 -0.41 27.81
N SER A 536 -0.75 -0.58 27.23
CA SER A 536 -2.00 -0.63 28.03
C SER A 536 -2.00 -1.79 29.05
N GLY A 537 -2.84 -1.72 30.10
CA GLY A 537 -2.99 -2.80 31.11
C GLY A 537 -1.80 -3.08 32.03
N GLN A 538 -1.74 -4.30 32.60
CA GLN A 538 -0.64 -4.80 33.43
C GLN A 538 0.16 -5.79 32.60
N ASN A 539 1.45 -5.54 32.42
CA ASN A 539 2.33 -6.40 31.64
C ASN A 539 3.37 -7.07 32.54
N GLU A 540 3.80 -8.27 32.17
CA GLU A 540 4.83 -9.02 32.88
C GLU A 540 6.04 -9.19 31.98
N LEU A 541 7.23 -8.86 32.49
CA LEU A 541 8.50 -9.07 31.80
C LEU A 541 9.39 -10.00 32.62
N ILE A 542 9.87 -11.08 32.02
CA ILE A 542 10.79 -12.02 32.69
C ILE A 542 12.11 -11.99 31.94
N LEU A 543 13.19 -11.67 32.64
CA LEU A 543 14.54 -11.64 32.08
C LEU A 543 15.59 -12.00 33.14
N ASP A 544 16.78 -12.37 32.69
CA ASP A 544 17.94 -12.53 33.57
C ASP A 544 19.19 -11.84 32.98
N ALA A 545 20.32 -11.94 33.69
CA ALA A 545 21.56 -11.33 33.24
C ALA A 545 22.12 -11.96 31.94
N ALA A 546 21.78 -13.22 31.63
CA ALA A 546 22.17 -13.86 30.39
C ALA A 546 21.35 -13.29 29.21
N THR A 547 20.05 -13.09 29.42
CA THR A 547 19.16 -12.39 28.47
C THR A 547 19.68 -10.98 28.16
N VAL A 548 20.07 -10.19 29.16
CA VAL A 548 20.59 -8.82 28.92
C VAL A 548 21.84 -8.84 28.02
N ARG A 549 22.73 -9.82 28.19
CA ARG A 549 23.94 -9.96 27.35
C ARG A 549 23.62 -10.40 25.92
N LEU A 550 22.50 -11.09 25.72
CA LEU A 550 22.02 -11.48 24.40
C LEU A 550 21.38 -10.30 23.67
N LEU A 551 20.56 -9.54 24.39
CA LEU A 551 19.83 -8.39 23.85
C LEU A 551 20.76 -7.23 23.50
N ALA A 552 21.71 -6.91 24.37
CA ALA A 552 22.61 -5.77 24.18
C ALA A 552 24.07 -6.24 24.31
N PRO A 553 24.61 -7.00 23.33
CA PRO A 553 25.92 -7.66 23.46
C PRO A 553 27.09 -6.68 23.60
N ASP A 554 26.98 -5.50 22.95
CA ASP A 554 28.03 -4.49 22.95
C ASP A 554 28.04 -3.66 24.23
N SER A 555 26.87 -3.17 24.66
CA SER A 555 26.76 -2.32 25.85
C SER A 555 26.73 -3.15 27.14
N LYS A 556 26.12 -4.34 27.11
CA LYS A 556 25.72 -5.17 28.26
C LYS A 556 24.81 -4.43 29.23
N ARG A 557 24.06 -3.45 28.70
CA ARG A 557 23.16 -2.58 29.46
C ARG A 557 21.78 -2.62 28.82
N LEU A 558 20.77 -2.89 29.64
CA LEU A 558 19.37 -2.82 29.23
C LEU A 558 18.63 -1.81 30.09
N LEU A 559 17.81 -0.97 29.46
CA LEU A 559 16.86 -0.08 30.10
C LEU A 559 15.45 -0.64 29.95
N VAL A 560 14.77 -0.90 31.06
CA VAL A 560 13.37 -1.33 31.08
C VAL A 560 12.51 -0.17 31.57
N ARG A 561 11.50 0.20 30.79
CA ARG A 561 10.48 1.18 31.17
C ARG A 561 9.22 0.43 31.61
N VAL A 562 8.76 0.72 32.81
CA VAL A 562 7.58 0.10 33.42
C VAL A 562 6.63 1.17 33.96
N LYS A 563 5.35 0.85 34.07
CA LYS A 563 4.38 1.69 34.78
C LYS A 563 3.76 0.94 35.96
N SER A 564 2.96 1.66 36.72
CA SER A 564 2.18 1.16 37.84
C SER A 564 1.35 -0.07 37.46
N GLY A 565 1.69 -1.22 38.04
CA GLY A 565 0.97 -2.48 37.87
C GLY A 565 1.64 -3.46 36.91
N ASP A 566 2.70 -3.05 36.21
CA ASP A 566 3.57 -3.99 35.50
C ASP A 566 4.43 -4.76 36.51
N GLU A 567 4.74 -6.01 36.19
CA GLU A 567 5.60 -6.88 36.97
C GLU A 567 6.87 -7.20 36.16
N VAL A 568 8.03 -7.12 36.81
CA VAL A 568 9.28 -7.52 36.17
C VAL A 568 10.05 -8.47 37.07
N SER A 569 10.34 -9.65 36.54
CA SER A 569 11.16 -10.67 37.17
C SER A 569 12.55 -10.65 36.57
N PHE A 570 13.54 -10.37 37.41
CA PHE A 570 14.93 -10.15 37.00
C PHE A 570 15.84 -11.36 37.20
N GLY A 571 15.32 -12.47 37.73
CA GLY A 571 16.14 -13.61 38.16
C GLY A 571 16.86 -13.37 39.50
N GLN A 572 17.93 -14.12 39.75
CA GLN A 572 18.65 -14.12 41.04
C GLN A 572 20.04 -13.44 40.91
N ASP A 573 20.69 -13.19 42.05
CA ASP A 573 22.10 -12.76 42.15
C ASP A 573 22.42 -11.38 41.55
N TRP A 574 21.47 -10.46 41.55
CA TRP A 574 21.72 -9.04 41.23
C TRP A 574 22.14 -8.25 42.48
N MET A 575 23.05 -7.30 42.29
CA MET A 575 23.40 -6.31 43.31
C MET A 575 22.70 -4.99 42.97
N VAL A 576 21.88 -4.49 43.88
CA VAL A 576 21.16 -3.21 43.71
C VAL A 576 22.14 -2.05 43.89
N ASP A 577 22.17 -1.15 42.92
CA ASP A 577 22.99 0.05 42.94
C ASP A 577 22.20 1.27 43.42
N ALA A 578 22.94 2.35 43.72
CA ALA A 578 22.29 3.63 43.93
C ALA A 578 21.57 4.08 42.64
N PRO A 579 20.34 4.62 42.74
CA PRO A 579 19.65 5.17 41.60
C PRO A 579 20.44 6.33 41.01
N ALA A 580 20.22 6.59 39.72
CA ALA A 580 20.82 7.69 39.01
C ALA A 580 19.73 8.58 38.42
N PHE A 581 20.08 9.84 38.16
CA PHE A 581 19.22 10.76 37.43
C PHE A 581 19.81 10.97 36.04
N ILE A 582 19.19 10.37 35.02
CA ILE A 582 19.70 10.31 33.65
C ILE A 582 18.61 10.82 32.71
N GLY A 583 18.94 11.77 31.85
CA GLY A 583 17.97 12.28 30.85
C GLY A 583 16.73 12.95 31.44
N GLY A 584 16.77 13.39 32.70
CA GLY A 584 15.60 13.94 33.39
C GLY A 584 14.73 12.89 34.10
N GLU A 585 15.10 11.62 34.05
CA GLU A 585 14.36 10.51 34.65
C GLU A 585 15.13 9.91 35.85
N THR A 586 14.38 9.38 36.81
CA THR A 586 14.93 8.56 37.90
C THR A 586 15.12 7.15 37.39
N VAL A 587 16.38 6.70 37.35
CA VAL A 587 16.79 5.39 36.85
C VAL A 587 17.27 4.54 38.03
N HIS A 588 16.54 3.47 38.32
CA HIS A 588 16.92 2.47 39.31
C HIS A 588 17.86 1.47 38.64
N GLN A 589 18.90 1.03 39.33
CA GLN A 589 19.95 0.22 38.70
C GLN A 589 20.31 -0.98 39.57
N GLN A 590 20.64 -2.07 38.90
CA GLN A 590 21.28 -3.22 39.51
C GLN A 590 22.30 -3.81 38.54
N HIS A 591 23.33 -4.48 39.05
CA HIS A 591 24.35 -5.11 38.23
C HIS A 591 24.65 -6.55 38.64
N GLN A 592 25.13 -7.33 37.67
CA GLN A 592 25.71 -8.65 37.88
C GLN A 592 26.99 -8.77 37.05
N GLY A 593 28.15 -8.69 37.71
CA GLY A 593 29.44 -8.60 37.03
C GLY A 593 29.55 -7.29 36.25
N ASP A 594 29.68 -7.39 34.92
CA ASP A 594 29.72 -6.27 33.98
C ASP A 594 28.38 -5.98 33.28
N THR A 595 27.32 -6.74 33.61
CA THR A 595 25.97 -6.51 33.09
C THR A 595 25.22 -5.55 34.00
N ILE A 596 24.59 -4.53 33.41
CA ILE A 596 23.80 -3.53 34.14
C ILE A 596 22.37 -3.58 33.64
N LEU A 597 21.43 -3.63 34.58
CA LEU A 597 20.03 -3.46 34.30
C LEU A 597 19.54 -2.16 34.91
N GLN A 598 18.82 -1.39 34.11
CA GLN A 598 18.25 -0.11 34.49
C GLN A 598 16.74 -0.19 34.38
N VAL A 599 16.03 0.38 35.35
CA VAL A 599 14.57 0.43 35.39
C VAL A 599 14.13 1.87 35.58
N VAL A 600 13.25 2.33 34.69
CA VAL A 600 12.53 3.60 34.81
C VAL A 600 11.08 3.27 35.09
N SER A 601 10.54 3.83 36.17
CA SER A 601 9.17 3.63 36.62
C SER A 601 8.48 4.97 36.85
N ASP A 602 7.15 4.98 36.71
CA ASP A 602 6.27 6.08 37.15
C ASP A 602 6.17 6.22 38.69
N ARG A 603 6.80 5.31 39.45
CA ARG A 603 6.87 5.31 40.92
C ARG A 603 8.31 5.40 41.41
N PRO A 604 8.97 6.57 41.31
CA PRO A 604 10.39 6.71 41.61
C PRO A 604 10.75 6.46 43.08
N TRP A 605 9.76 6.49 43.98
CA TRP A 605 9.95 6.27 45.42
C TRP A 605 9.67 4.84 45.88
N GLN A 606 9.20 3.97 44.97
CA GLN A 606 9.07 2.54 45.20
C GLN A 606 10.33 1.84 44.69
N ASN A 607 10.75 0.78 45.37
CA ASN A 607 11.80 -0.09 44.86
C ASN A 607 11.24 -0.97 43.74
N PRO A 608 11.66 -0.84 42.46
CA PRO A 608 11.10 -1.62 41.36
C PRO A 608 11.57 -3.08 41.36
N PHE A 609 12.63 -3.42 42.10
CA PHE A 609 13.15 -4.79 42.19
C PHE A 609 12.45 -5.59 43.29
N ASN A 610 12.08 -4.90 44.37
CA ASN A 610 11.28 -5.46 45.47
C ASN A 610 10.68 -4.32 46.29
N GLY A 611 9.39 -4.02 46.09
CA GLY A 611 8.71 -2.89 46.75
C GLY A 611 8.72 -2.92 48.28
N LEU A 612 9.05 -4.05 48.91
CA LEU A 612 9.14 -4.20 50.37
C LEU A 612 10.55 -3.95 50.95
N ASP A 613 11.58 -3.95 50.09
CA ASP A 613 12.95 -3.65 50.48
C ASP A 613 13.18 -2.13 50.37
N VAL A 614 13.00 -1.45 51.51
CA VAL A 614 13.01 0.01 51.64
C VAL A 614 14.45 0.54 51.63
N ASN A 615 15.40 -0.23 52.15
CA ASN A 615 16.79 0.19 52.29
C ASN A 615 17.72 -0.30 51.15
N ARG A 616 17.23 -1.15 50.24
CA ARG A 616 17.96 -1.75 49.12
C ARG A 616 19.08 -2.71 49.53
N ASP A 617 18.98 -3.35 50.69
CA ASP A 617 20.00 -4.32 51.10
C ASP A 617 19.78 -5.72 50.50
N GLY A 618 18.72 -5.89 49.69
CA GLY A 618 18.34 -7.14 49.05
C GLY A 618 17.53 -8.06 49.96
N THR A 619 17.22 -7.65 51.19
CA THR A 619 16.45 -8.45 52.15
C THR A 619 15.31 -7.65 52.77
N VAL A 620 14.12 -8.23 52.84
CA VAL A 620 13.01 -7.62 53.57
C VAL A 620 13.14 -8.00 55.04
N SER A 621 13.52 -7.05 55.88
CA SER A 621 13.78 -7.25 57.30
C SER A 621 13.09 -6.20 58.18
N PRO A 622 13.13 -6.33 59.52
CA PRO A 622 12.56 -5.32 60.41
C PRO A 622 13.16 -3.91 60.22
N ILE A 623 14.32 -3.77 59.58
CA ILE A 623 14.92 -2.45 59.32
C ILE A 623 14.10 -1.65 58.31
N ASP A 624 13.54 -2.29 57.30
CA ASP A 624 12.74 -1.65 56.24
C ASP A 624 11.50 -0.98 56.82
N VAL A 625 10.84 -1.71 57.72
CA VAL A 625 9.70 -1.21 58.50
C VAL A 625 10.12 -0.09 59.44
N LEU A 626 11.27 -0.22 60.11
CA LEU A 626 11.72 0.76 61.09
C LEU A 626 12.05 2.12 60.44
N ILE A 627 12.60 2.11 59.22
CA ILE A 627 12.86 3.33 58.44
C ILE A 627 11.55 4.08 58.21
N GLY A 628 10.50 3.41 57.71
CA GLY A 628 9.19 4.02 57.50
C GLY A 628 8.55 4.55 58.80
N ILE A 629 8.63 3.79 59.90
CA ILE A 629 8.14 4.23 61.22
C ILE A 629 8.84 5.50 61.68
N ASN A 630 10.16 5.57 61.55
CA ASN A 630 10.94 6.74 61.98
C ASN A 630 10.54 7.98 61.18
N VAL A 631 10.43 7.85 59.85
CA VAL A 631 10.01 8.97 58.97
C VAL A 631 8.60 9.47 59.33
N LEU A 632 7.65 8.56 59.57
CA LEU A 632 6.30 8.95 60.00
C LEU A 632 6.27 9.62 61.38
N ASN A 633 7.08 9.16 62.32
CA ASN A 633 7.18 9.74 63.66
C ASN A 633 7.83 11.13 63.66
N GLU A 634 8.66 11.44 62.66
CA GLU A 634 9.22 12.78 62.44
C GLU A 634 8.20 13.77 61.85
N GLY A 635 7.00 13.31 61.50
CA GLY A 635 5.93 14.13 60.94
C GLY A 635 5.99 14.26 59.42
N ASN A 636 6.80 13.46 58.74
CA ASN A 636 7.03 13.52 57.29
C ASN A 636 6.03 12.66 56.49
N ALA A 637 4.79 12.50 56.98
CA ALA A 637 3.73 11.85 56.21
C ALA A 637 3.24 12.80 55.09
N GLY A 638 3.16 12.33 53.86
CA GLY A 638 2.76 13.18 52.73
C GLY A 638 3.05 12.61 51.36
N GLN A 639 2.72 13.41 50.35
CA GLN A 639 2.96 13.11 48.94
C GLN A 639 4.47 13.16 48.65
N LEU A 640 4.94 12.18 47.88
CA LEU A 640 6.32 12.07 47.43
C LEU A 640 6.41 12.53 45.98
N ASN A 641 6.93 13.74 45.77
CA ASN A 641 7.06 14.32 44.43
C ASN A 641 8.19 13.63 43.65
N ALA A 642 8.00 13.43 42.35
CA ALA A 642 9.06 12.87 41.50
C ALA A 642 10.35 13.70 41.61
N PRO A 643 11.54 13.07 41.76
CA PRO A 643 12.81 13.79 41.81
C PRO A 643 13.04 14.61 40.54
N MET A 644 13.43 15.88 40.67
CA MET A 644 13.77 16.76 39.55
C MET A 644 15.30 16.87 39.33
N SER A 645 16.10 16.29 40.23
CA SER A 645 17.55 16.31 40.13
C SER A 645 18.20 15.13 40.88
N ALA A 646 19.49 14.88 40.60
CA ALA A 646 20.26 13.85 41.29
C ALA A 646 20.33 14.02 42.83
N ALA A 647 20.15 15.25 43.34
CA ALA A 647 20.18 15.52 44.78
C ALA A 647 18.89 15.09 45.50
N GLU A 648 17.80 14.88 44.75
CA GLU A 648 16.48 14.51 45.26
C GLU A 648 16.19 13.01 45.13
N LEU A 649 17.16 12.23 44.65
CA LEU A 649 17.01 10.79 44.47
C LEU A 649 16.75 10.08 45.81
N PRO A 650 15.94 9.01 45.80
CA PRO A 650 15.58 8.28 47.00
C PRO A 650 16.81 7.64 47.65
N ILE A 651 17.09 8.05 48.89
CA ILE A 651 18.00 7.33 49.79
C ILE A 651 17.32 6.06 50.31
N TYR A 652 16.00 6.11 50.51
CA TYR A 652 15.14 5.00 50.89
C TYR A 652 13.90 4.98 50.00
N TYR A 653 13.37 3.78 49.74
CA TYR A 653 12.14 3.57 48.98
C TYR A 653 10.94 3.48 49.91
N LEU A 654 10.45 4.65 50.31
CA LEU A 654 9.47 4.79 51.39
C LEU A 654 8.03 4.45 50.99
N ASP A 655 7.76 4.41 49.69
CA ASP A 655 6.45 4.14 49.09
C ASP A 655 6.32 2.65 48.75
N VAL A 656 5.88 1.86 49.72
CA VAL A 656 5.84 0.40 49.59
C VAL A 656 4.68 -0.05 48.72
N ASN A 657 3.53 0.64 48.78
CA ASN A 657 2.36 0.29 47.98
C ASN A 657 2.34 0.94 46.59
N GLY A 658 3.22 1.91 46.33
CA GLY A 658 3.36 2.60 45.07
C GLY A 658 2.28 3.65 44.81
N ASP A 659 1.66 4.20 45.85
CA ASP A 659 0.62 5.22 45.71
C ASP A 659 1.16 6.66 45.69
N GLN A 660 2.49 6.81 45.69
CA GLN A 660 3.24 8.07 45.76
C GLN A 660 3.01 8.85 47.07
N PHE A 661 2.60 8.18 48.14
CA PHE A 661 2.56 8.73 49.49
C PHE A 661 3.41 7.89 50.43
N ILE A 662 4.00 8.54 51.43
CA ILE A 662 4.39 7.84 52.65
C ILE A 662 3.29 7.99 53.69
N SER A 663 2.71 6.86 54.11
CA SER A 663 1.66 6.81 55.11
C SER A 663 1.79 5.57 56.01
N PRO A 664 0.96 5.47 57.07
CA PRO A 664 0.94 4.27 57.90
C PRO A 664 0.63 2.97 57.14
N ILE A 665 0.07 3.03 55.92
CA ILE A 665 -0.21 1.84 55.12
C ILE A 665 1.08 1.16 54.64
N ASP A 666 2.10 1.93 54.26
CA ASP A 666 3.37 1.44 53.74
C ASP A 666 4.10 0.60 54.79
N VAL A 667 4.14 1.14 56.01
CA VAL A 667 4.65 0.45 57.19
C VAL A 667 3.82 -0.79 57.52
N LEU A 668 2.49 -0.70 57.45
CA LEU A 668 1.62 -1.82 57.79
C LEU A 668 1.79 -2.99 56.82
N ILE A 669 2.00 -2.72 55.53
CA ILE A 669 2.28 -3.76 54.52
C ILE A 669 3.57 -4.50 54.87
N GLY A 670 4.66 -3.79 55.18
CA GLY A 670 5.91 -4.41 55.61
C GLY A 670 5.78 -5.23 56.90
N ILE A 671 5.07 -4.71 57.92
CA ILE A 671 4.80 -5.45 59.16
C ILE A 671 4.02 -6.74 58.89
N ASN A 672 2.99 -6.67 58.05
CA ASN A 672 2.19 -7.83 57.70
C ASN A 672 3.04 -8.87 56.98
N PHE A 673 3.87 -8.45 56.02
CA PHE A 673 4.80 -9.34 55.32
C PHE A 673 5.72 -10.07 56.31
N LEU A 674 6.41 -9.34 57.21
CA LEU A 674 7.31 -9.95 58.19
C LEU A 674 6.59 -10.90 59.15
N ASN A 675 5.38 -10.56 59.58
CA ASN A 675 4.57 -11.44 60.45
C ASN A 675 4.07 -12.68 59.73
N THR A 676 3.82 -12.61 58.42
CA THR A 676 3.50 -13.78 57.60
C THR A 676 4.73 -14.67 57.37
N ALA A 677 5.89 -14.08 57.11
CA ALA A 677 7.15 -14.80 56.91
C ALA A 677 7.64 -15.48 58.21
N ALA A 678 7.49 -14.81 59.36
CA ALA A 678 7.82 -15.35 60.68
C ALA A 678 6.93 -16.54 61.11
N GLY A 679 5.80 -16.78 60.44
CA GLY A 679 4.96 -17.94 60.67
C GLY A 679 5.47 -19.24 60.04
N SER A 680 6.52 -19.20 59.20
CA SER A 680 6.88 -20.32 58.31
C SER A 680 8.38 -20.59 58.09
N SER A 681 9.30 -20.21 59.00
CA SER A 681 10.60 -20.89 59.15
C SER A 681 11.42 -20.35 60.33
N GLU A 682 11.55 -21.13 61.41
CA GLU A 682 12.69 -21.04 62.32
C GLU A 682 13.79 -21.96 61.77
N GLY A 683 14.86 -21.39 61.21
CA GLY A 683 16.02 -22.15 60.75
C GLY A 683 17.27 -21.25 60.75
N GLU A 684 18.20 -21.53 61.66
CA GLU A 684 19.51 -20.85 61.77
C GLU A 684 20.24 -20.83 60.42
N ALA A 685 20.70 -19.65 60.00
CA ALA A 685 21.67 -19.53 58.92
C ALA A 685 23.03 -20.10 59.36
N PRO A 686 23.72 -20.91 58.55
CA PRO A 686 25.11 -21.26 58.83
C PRO A 686 26.00 -20.05 58.55
N GLU A 687 26.91 -19.74 59.49
CA GLU A 687 27.89 -18.65 59.37
C GLU A 687 28.69 -18.72 58.06
N PRO A 688 28.92 -17.59 57.35
CA PRO A 688 29.88 -17.55 56.26
C PRO A 688 31.33 -17.58 56.80
N PRO A 689 32.28 -18.24 56.10
CA PRO A 689 33.65 -18.34 56.58
C PRO A 689 34.41 -17.00 56.38
N MET A 690 35.11 -16.56 57.43
CA MET A 690 36.08 -15.46 57.35
C MET A 690 37.39 -15.88 56.64
N SER A 691 37.80 -15.13 55.61
CA SER A 691 39.19 -14.86 55.16
C SER A 691 39.12 -14.00 53.87
N SER A 692 39.92 -12.99 53.53
CA SER A 692 41.07 -12.27 54.10
C SER A 692 41.33 -11.01 53.25
N ALA A 693 41.69 -9.92 53.92
CA ALA A 693 42.22 -8.62 53.47
C ALA A 693 42.69 -8.41 52.01
N LEU A 694 42.23 -7.29 51.41
CA LEU A 694 43.03 -6.34 50.64
C LEU A 694 42.53 -4.90 50.94
N SER A 695 43.46 -3.99 51.21
CA SER A 695 43.25 -2.62 51.72
C SER A 695 42.60 -1.66 50.71
N PRO A 696 41.85 -0.62 51.15
CA PRO A 696 41.43 0.49 50.30
C PRO A 696 42.55 1.54 50.12
N PRO A 697 42.62 2.28 49.01
CA PRO A 697 43.49 3.45 48.91
C PRO A 697 42.91 4.61 49.73
N SER A 698 43.80 5.27 50.45
CA SER A 698 43.59 6.43 51.31
C SER A 698 43.14 7.69 50.55
N GLY A 699 42.12 8.38 51.06
CA GLY A 699 41.70 9.70 50.59
C GLY A 699 40.60 10.34 51.44
N ASP A 700 40.99 10.79 52.65
CA ASP A 700 40.47 11.93 53.43
C ASP A 700 38.96 12.31 53.36
N LEU A 701 38.21 11.96 54.40
CA LEU A 701 36.97 12.65 54.79
C LEU A 701 37.05 13.05 56.27
N THR A 702 37.07 14.36 56.51
CA THR A 702 36.93 14.95 57.84
C THR A 702 35.46 14.90 58.30
N PRO A 703 35.18 14.81 59.61
CA PRO A 703 33.82 14.64 60.12
C PRO A 703 33.09 15.99 60.17
N LEU A 704 31.90 16.07 59.57
CA LEU A 704 31.04 17.25 59.68
C LEU A 704 30.15 17.21 60.94
N ASP A 705 30.07 18.39 61.53
CA ASP A 705 29.72 18.77 62.89
C ASP A 705 28.20 19.03 63.02
N PHE A 706 27.57 18.45 64.04
CA PHE A 706 26.20 18.77 64.46
C PHE A 706 26.20 20.06 65.31
N SER A 707 26.30 21.23 64.67
CA SER A 707 26.08 22.50 65.37
C SER A 707 25.70 23.67 64.45
N LEU A 708 24.40 23.87 64.20
CA LEU A 708 23.83 25.23 64.13
C LEU A 708 22.28 25.23 64.18
N LEU A 709 21.72 25.33 65.39
CA LEU A 709 20.34 25.76 65.60
C LEU A 709 20.33 26.86 66.68
N ALA A 710 20.44 28.13 66.28
CA ALA A 710 19.91 29.30 67.00
C ALA A 710 20.34 30.64 66.35
N ALA A 711 19.36 31.44 65.88
CA ALA A 711 19.25 32.91 66.10
C ALA A 711 18.06 33.55 65.32
N LEU A 712 16.87 33.60 65.96
CA LEU A 712 15.93 34.74 66.23
C LEU A 712 15.67 35.89 65.20
N PRO A 713 14.53 36.65 65.27
CA PRO A 713 13.67 36.87 66.45
C PRO A 713 12.13 36.88 66.24
N ALA A 714 11.44 36.87 67.39
CA ALA A 714 10.01 37.08 67.56
C ALA A 714 9.66 38.54 67.90
N SER A 715 8.50 39.02 67.42
CA SER A 715 7.64 40.09 67.98
C SER A 715 6.31 40.03 67.23
N SER A 716 5.10 40.19 67.77
CA SER A 716 4.59 40.52 69.11
C SER A 716 3.08 40.20 69.11
N ALA A 717 2.54 39.98 70.31
CA ALA A 717 1.14 39.72 70.66
C ALA A 717 0.09 40.65 70.01
N ASP A 718 -1.13 40.14 69.80
CA ASP A 718 -2.25 40.53 70.67
C ASP A 718 -3.41 39.53 70.66
N GLU A 719 -4.16 39.59 71.77
CA GLU A 719 -4.99 38.57 72.42
C GLU A 719 -6.44 38.44 71.90
N ASN A 720 -7.14 37.46 72.53
CA ASN A 720 -8.60 37.26 72.69
C ASN A 720 -9.33 36.44 71.60
N THR A 721 -10.07 35.36 71.88
CA THR A 721 -10.64 34.86 73.14
C THR A 721 -11.01 33.37 73.00
N LEU A 722 -10.72 32.57 74.03
CA LEU A 722 -11.19 31.19 74.19
C LEU A 722 -12.62 31.15 74.78
N LEU A 723 -13.52 30.42 74.13
CA LEU A 723 -14.63 29.71 74.79
C LEU A 723 -14.79 28.31 74.15
N ARG A 724 -14.50 27.26 74.93
CA ARG A 724 -14.98 25.87 74.75
C ARG A 724 -16.12 25.66 75.79
N PRO A 725 -16.90 24.53 75.86
CA PRO A 725 -16.71 23.20 75.25
C PRO A 725 -18.01 22.41 74.85
N THR A 726 -17.80 21.13 74.47
CA THR A 726 -18.72 19.95 74.48
C THR A 726 -19.85 19.89 73.43
N SER A 727 -20.17 18.80 72.74
CA SER A 727 -19.88 17.35 72.90
C SER A 727 -20.42 16.56 71.70
N GLY A 728 -19.65 15.57 71.22
CA GLY A 728 -20.09 14.24 70.71
C GLY A 728 -21.06 14.10 69.52
N CYS A 729 -20.62 13.41 68.46
CA CYS A 729 -21.42 12.36 67.83
C CYS A 729 -20.58 11.31 67.07
N ARG A 730 -21.16 10.11 66.93
CA ARG A 730 -20.63 8.83 66.46
C ARG A 730 -20.48 8.74 64.93
N ARG A 731 -19.71 7.71 64.53
CA ARG A 731 -19.48 7.13 63.18
C ARG A 731 -20.73 7.03 62.28
N THR A 732 -20.51 7.29 60.98
CA THR A 732 -21.20 6.65 59.84
C THR A 732 -20.21 6.40 58.71
N SER A 733 -20.39 5.28 58.01
CA SER A 733 -19.47 4.59 57.10
C SER A 733 -19.48 5.10 55.64
N SER A 734 -18.39 4.81 54.93
CA SER A 734 -18.03 5.14 53.54
C SER A 734 -18.99 4.66 52.43
N ARG A 735 -20.26 5.09 52.41
CA ARG A 735 -21.15 4.82 51.25
C ARG A 735 -22.08 5.97 50.84
N GLU A 736 -21.77 7.22 51.23
CA GLU A 736 -22.56 8.42 50.87
C GLU A 736 -21.72 9.61 50.35
N LEU A 737 -20.46 9.40 49.93
CA LEU A 737 -19.60 10.47 49.37
C LEU A 737 -19.43 10.42 47.84
N LEU A 738 -20.19 9.57 47.15
CA LEU A 738 -20.15 9.44 45.68
C LEU A 738 -21.33 10.13 44.96
N THR A 739 -22.16 10.90 45.66
CA THR A 739 -23.38 11.52 45.10
C THR A 739 -23.41 13.05 45.16
N ALA A 740 -22.27 13.70 45.47
CA ALA A 740 -22.17 15.16 45.56
C ALA A 740 -21.27 15.81 44.49
N THR A 741 -20.51 15.04 43.72
CA THR A 741 -19.61 15.55 42.66
C THR A 741 -20.21 15.45 41.24
N THR A 742 -21.20 14.58 41.01
CA THR A 742 -21.88 14.45 39.70
C THR A 742 -22.95 15.53 39.47
N ALA A 743 -23.42 16.23 40.51
CA ALA A 743 -24.47 17.25 40.40
C ALA A 743 -23.96 18.66 40.05
N LEU A 744 -22.64 18.89 40.12
CA LEU A 744 -22.02 20.19 39.82
C LEU A 744 -21.57 20.31 38.35
N TRP A 745 -21.31 19.19 37.67
CA TRP A 745 -20.91 19.17 36.25
C TRP A 745 -22.12 19.32 35.31
N SER A 746 -23.23 18.62 35.58
CA SER A 746 -24.47 18.75 34.79
C SER A 746 -25.16 20.13 34.89
N ALA A 747 -24.79 20.96 35.87
CA ALA A 747 -25.32 22.33 36.01
C ALA A 747 -24.51 23.38 35.22
N ILE A 748 -23.31 23.03 34.75
CA ILE A 748 -22.44 23.91 33.95
C ILE A 748 -22.74 23.71 32.46
N GLU A 749 -22.90 22.47 31.98
CA GLU A 749 -23.27 22.17 30.59
C GLU A 749 -24.68 22.68 30.23
N ALA A 750 -25.65 22.63 31.15
CA ALA A 750 -27.00 23.16 30.93
C ALA A 750 -27.07 24.70 30.82
N ARG A 751 -25.99 25.43 31.13
CA ARG A 751 -25.94 26.91 31.07
C ARG A 751 -25.31 27.45 29.79
N GLU A 752 -24.60 26.64 29.02
CA GLU A 752 -24.08 27.02 27.69
C GLU A 752 -25.10 26.79 26.56
N GLU A 753 -25.95 25.75 26.67
CA GLU A 753 -27.05 25.51 25.71
C GLU A 753 -28.16 26.58 25.74
N ALA A 754 -28.36 27.26 26.88
CA ALA A 754 -29.37 28.32 27.01
C ALA A 754 -28.96 29.66 26.37
N VAL A 755 -27.66 29.88 26.11
CA VAL A 755 -27.16 31.11 25.49
C VAL A 755 -27.22 31.04 23.96
N HIS A 756 -27.06 29.85 23.36
CA HIS A 756 -27.22 29.65 21.91
C HIS A 756 -28.68 29.62 21.44
N HIS A 757 -29.64 29.27 22.32
CA HIS A 757 -31.07 29.21 21.97
C HIS A 757 -31.81 30.56 22.02
N SER A 758 -31.15 31.65 22.44
CA SER A 758 -31.76 32.99 22.57
C SER A 758 -31.61 33.88 21.33
N LEU A 759 -30.83 33.49 20.32
CA LEU A 759 -30.56 34.32 19.12
C LEU A 759 -31.34 33.88 17.86
N ALA A 760 -32.22 32.88 17.98
CA ALA A 760 -33.01 32.35 16.85
C ALA A 760 -34.51 32.66 16.90
N SER A 761 -34.97 33.58 17.77
CA SER A 761 -36.41 33.85 18.00
C SER A 761 -36.90 35.26 17.65
N GLU A 762 -36.21 35.99 16.78
CA GLU A 762 -36.80 37.14 16.10
C GLU A 762 -36.60 36.96 14.58
N TRP A 763 -37.50 37.54 13.78
CA TRP A 763 -37.64 37.44 12.32
C TRP A 763 -38.67 36.42 11.82
N ARG A 764 -39.93 36.86 11.83
CA ARG A 764 -40.98 36.35 10.93
C ARG A 764 -41.60 37.49 10.10
N PHE A 765 -41.52 37.29 8.79
CA PHE A 765 -42.32 37.79 7.65
C PHE A 765 -42.20 39.25 7.15
N GLY A 766 -41.82 39.38 5.87
CA GLY A 766 -42.13 40.52 4.99
C GLY A 766 -41.36 40.54 3.65
N ASP A 767 -41.98 40.01 2.59
CA ASP A 767 -41.86 40.30 1.14
C ASP A 767 -40.51 40.60 0.43
N ALA A 768 -40.24 39.72 -0.55
CA ALA A 768 -39.81 39.95 -1.93
C ALA A 768 -38.68 40.96 -2.31
N GLY A 769 -37.55 40.39 -2.76
CA GLY A 769 -36.90 40.78 -4.03
C GLY A 769 -35.78 41.83 -3.99
N ARG A 770 -34.53 41.37 -4.13
CA ARG A 770 -33.36 41.94 -4.87
C ARG A 770 -32.08 41.26 -4.39
N GLU A 771 -31.49 40.40 -5.22
CA GLU A 771 -30.28 40.68 -6.03
C GLU A 771 -28.98 40.78 -5.21
N LEU A 772 -28.21 39.69 -5.27
CA LEU A 772 -26.79 39.64 -5.67
C LEU A 772 -25.93 40.89 -5.34
N SER A 773 -25.19 40.86 -4.24
CA SER A 773 -23.83 41.46 -4.14
C SER A 773 -23.09 41.31 -2.79
N GLU A 774 -23.62 40.62 -1.75
CA GLU A 774 -22.95 40.59 -0.43
C GLU A 774 -22.14 39.32 -0.11
N ALA A 775 -22.14 38.29 -0.97
CA ALA A 775 -21.29 37.10 -0.77
C ALA A 775 -19.81 37.32 -1.16
N ASP A 776 -19.53 38.32 -2.00
CA ASP A 776 -18.17 38.64 -2.45
C ASP A 776 -17.42 39.58 -1.48
N ASN A 777 -18.10 40.23 -0.54
CA ASN A 777 -17.46 41.06 0.49
C ASN A 777 -17.06 40.26 1.75
N LEU A 778 -17.67 39.10 2.02
CA LEU A 778 -17.31 38.24 3.15
C LEU A 778 -16.10 37.34 2.87
N ARG A 779 -15.70 37.20 1.60
CA ARG A 779 -14.49 36.45 1.21
C ARG A 779 -13.21 37.29 1.24
N ALA A 780 -13.33 38.61 1.46
CA ALA A 780 -12.20 39.53 1.58
C ALA A 780 -11.79 39.81 3.04
N GLU A 781 -12.64 39.55 4.04
CA GLU A 781 -12.30 39.71 5.47
C GLU A 781 -11.84 38.40 6.15
N ALA A 782 -12.07 37.23 5.53
CA ALA A 782 -11.57 35.94 6.04
C ALA A 782 -10.09 35.66 5.66
N ASN A 783 -9.54 36.37 4.65
CA ASN A 783 -8.15 36.22 4.22
C ASN A 783 -7.16 37.15 4.96
N GLU A 784 -7.62 37.99 5.91
CA GLU A 784 -6.74 38.80 6.78
C GLU A 784 -6.52 38.18 8.17
N PHE A 785 -7.09 36.99 8.46
CA PHE A 785 -6.92 36.32 9.76
C PHE A 785 -5.92 35.14 9.73
N ASP A 786 -5.61 34.59 8.55
CA ASP A 786 -4.66 33.47 8.39
C ASP A 786 -3.20 33.91 8.16
N GLU A 787 -2.94 35.21 7.93
CA GLU A 787 -1.56 35.76 7.84
C GLU A 787 -0.99 36.26 9.19
N ALA A 788 -1.73 36.13 10.30
CA ALA A 788 -1.32 36.60 11.63
C ALA A 788 -0.86 35.50 12.61
N LEU A 789 -0.83 34.23 12.21
CA LEU A 789 -0.47 33.09 13.07
C LEU A 789 0.86 32.39 12.69
N ALA A 790 1.63 32.95 11.76
CA ALA A 790 2.88 32.36 11.25
C ALA A 790 4.17 33.06 11.68
N THR A 791 4.15 33.98 12.64
CA THR A 791 5.38 34.59 13.19
C THR A 791 5.22 34.94 14.65
N GLU A 792 5.84 34.15 15.55
CA GLU A 792 6.62 34.62 16.70
C GLU A 792 7.03 33.39 17.55
N ASP A 793 8.09 32.72 17.10
CA ASP A 793 9.10 32.29 18.05
C ASP A 793 9.79 33.55 18.61
N ASP A 794 10.22 33.44 19.86
CA ASP A 794 11.34 34.13 20.50
C ASP A 794 10.97 35.05 21.71
N TRP A 795 11.60 34.73 22.86
CA TRP A 795 11.84 35.49 24.11
C TRP A 795 10.94 35.30 25.37
N LEU A 796 11.35 34.29 26.17
CA LEU A 796 11.56 34.25 27.64
C LEU A 796 11.12 35.44 28.54
N PHE A 797 10.33 35.13 29.58
CA PHE A 797 10.74 35.26 31.00
C PHE A 797 9.85 34.47 31.96
#